data_AF-A0A090N4P6-F1
#
_entry.id   AF-A0A090N4P6-F1
#
_cell.length_a   1.000
_cell.length_b   1.000
_cell.length_c   1.000
_cell.angle_alpha   90.00
_cell.angle_beta   90.00
_cell.angle_gamma   90.00
#
_symmetry.space_group_name_H-M   'P 1'
#
loop_
_entity.id
_entity.type
_entity.pdbx_description
1 polymer ?
#
loop_
_entity_poly.entity_id
_entity_poly.type
_entity_poly.pdbx_seq_one_letter_code
_entity_poly.pdbx_strand_id
1 'polypeptide(L)'
;MGLSASRRAPDAAPTECANADEAEAFARRVRSSYGVGPNVRVSGTCVLDVDARNILTFEQGRWELFEKDARAAFGKDEGERIARLVDARGAVSAAFGIRRNVVNLKKVLLQSQYEIEGLELRLRQLSTFYRGDFGKHAGYRNASRFREIVTAHGRCRGAAKAIFDGRVFTKQICCVPRFPKSLRPRRLASMPRSLVSYGFVEKALERSAGENFTDKIERGVTIGTPCLTEDFDELVRAVREEMSLPEHSARFIESALIARGAAKAMMMRRELVDLLHHVSAIAEDTARVARTLRTEHKSPDQVLSGDLGLSRLSVNFDPSREALEALSRASKMDAVVSPLEGAAPALAELKTWIAKIINEPEITLFAAGDDEHTSAFVPEGFALRSIIAAYAPVVEKYSRAMLDELAKGVHASDAAGGTHKHISGTICCKTCERTFAKIWVRQHTCVSCEERSRELGRCPIKSECDPRFFCSHARACLRCERVSCEHCGVVRGDAEDVVSLVENIDAQYVFLDFDRTICATKAGSSPLPKNFRALDPEGLARACERYASDADLVGLLRSRSNCFIVTRNSNVEAIECYLRQHGVSAPKVARAVKGESKGEVISRLLDSEGREIALGPSVFVDDDVRELLREDVRGMANMHRVLFTRESKHARA
;
A
#
# COMPACT_ATOMS: atom_id res chain seq x y z
N MET A 1 -29.21 -69.66 -61.49
CA MET A 1 -28.77 -68.26 -61.67
C MET A 1 -28.96 -67.54 -60.34
N GLY A 2 -27.94 -67.56 -59.50
CA GLY A 2 -27.90 -66.83 -58.24
C GLY A 2 -26.53 -66.20 -58.11
N LEU A 3 -26.48 -64.87 -58.13
CA LEU A 3 -25.29 -64.10 -57.82
C LEU A 3 -25.66 -63.02 -56.80
N SER A 4 -24.96 -63.15 -55.67
CA SER A 4 -24.83 -62.27 -54.52
C SER A 4 -24.88 -60.77 -54.86
N ALA A 5 -25.82 -60.05 -54.25
CA ALA A 5 -25.80 -58.60 -54.14
C ALA A 5 -25.16 -58.19 -52.80
N SER A 6 -23.97 -57.59 -52.89
CA SER A 6 -23.32 -56.83 -51.83
C SER A 6 -24.12 -55.54 -51.55
N ARG A 7 -24.59 -55.36 -50.31
CA ARG A 7 -25.07 -54.06 -49.82
C ARG A 7 -23.99 -53.48 -48.90
N ARG A 8 -23.34 -52.41 -49.36
CA ARG A 8 -22.54 -51.50 -48.53
C ARG A 8 -23.44 -50.85 -47.47
N ALA A 9 -22.98 -50.86 -46.23
CA ALA A 9 -23.49 -49.99 -45.17
C ALA A 9 -23.08 -48.53 -45.44
N PRO A 10 -23.89 -47.54 -45.08
CA PRO A 10 -23.53 -46.13 -45.21
C PRO A 10 -22.50 -45.72 -44.14
N ASP A 11 -21.52 -44.94 -44.60
CA ASP A 11 -20.44 -44.35 -43.83
C ASP A 11 -20.94 -43.52 -42.64
N ALA A 12 -20.37 -43.77 -41.46
CA ALA A 12 -20.47 -42.88 -40.31
C ALA A 12 -19.55 -41.66 -40.55
N ALA A 13 -20.15 -40.51 -40.86
CA ALA A 13 -19.46 -39.21 -40.80
C ALA A 13 -19.25 -38.78 -39.33
N PRO A 14 -18.19 -38.01 -39.03
CA PRO A 14 -17.48 -38.08 -37.76
C PRO A 14 -18.06 -37.18 -36.65
N THR A 15 -18.06 -37.70 -35.42
CA THR A 15 -18.47 -37.06 -34.16
C THR A 15 -17.73 -35.75 -33.82
N GLU A 16 -16.68 -35.39 -34.56
CA GLU A 16 -15.91 -34.15 -34.38
C GLU A 16 -16.59 -32.92 -35.00
N CYS A 17 -17.27 -33.05 -36.16
CA CYS A 17 -17.95 -31.91 -36.80
C CYS A 17 -19.15 -31.41 -35.97
N ALA A 18 -19.94 -32.32 -35.41
CA ALA A 18 -21.10 -31.96 -34.59
C ALA A 18 -20.69 -31.19 -33.30
N ASN A 19 -19.58 -31.60 -32.67
CA ASN A 19 -19.04 -30.91 -31.48
C ASN A 19 -18.52 -29.50 -31.79
N ALA A 20 -17.99 -29.27 -33.01
CA ALA A 20 -17.50 -27.96 -33.43
C ALA A 20 -18.65 -26.98 -33.70
N ASP A 21 -19.73 -27.44 -34.34
CA ASP A 21 -20.92 -26.63 -34.60
C ASP A 21 -21.66 -26.25 -33.31
N GLU A 22 -21.74 -27.17 -32.35
CA GLU A 22 -22.30 -26.89 -31.01
C GLU A 22 -21.45 -25.88 -30.23
N ALA A 23 -20.12 -26.00 -30.28
CA ALA A 23 -19.21 -25.07 -29.62
C ALA A 23 -19.32 -23.65 -30.20
N GLU A 24 -19.41 -23.53 -31.53
CA GLU A 24 -19.58 -22.25 -32.21
C GLU A 24 -20.96 -21.63 -31.92
N ALA A 25 -22.02 -22.44 -31.91
CA ALA A 25 -23.36 -22.01 -31.51
C ALA A 25 -23.41 -21.52 -30.05
N PHE A 26 -22.75 -22.24 -29.14
CA PHE A 26 -22.58 -21.83 -27.75
C PHE A 26 -21.86 -20.48 -27.67
N ALA A 27 -20.71 -20.35 -28.33
CA ALA A 27 -19.90 -19.13 -28.28
C ALA A 27 -20.66 -17.92 -28.84
N ARG A 28 -21.42 -18.09 -29.93
CA ARG A 28 -22.26 -17.03 -30.52
C ARG A 28 -23.37 -16.58 -29.55
N ARG A 29 -24.05 -17.52 -28.89
CA ARG A 29 -25.08 -17.24 -27.88
C ARG A 29 -24.51 -16.54 -26.65
N VAL A 30 -23.34 -16.96 -26.19
CA VAL A 30 -22.68 -16.31 -25.06
C VAL A 30 -22.29 -14.89 -25.45
N ARG A 31 -21.61 -14.69 -26.59
CA ARG A 31 -21.20 -13.35 -27.06
C ARG A 31 -22.37 -12.38 -27.23
N SER A 32 -23.54 -12.85 -27.66
CA SER A 32 -24.73 -11.99 -27.77
C SER A 32 -25.30 -11.52 -26.43
N SER A 33 -24.87 -12.12 -25.31
CA SER A 33 -25.23 -11.67 -23.96
C SER A 33 -24.33 -10.52 -23.45
N TYR A 34 -23.24 -10.21 -24.16
CA TYR A 34 -22.27 -9.16 -23.84
C TYR A 34 -22.41 -7.97 -24.79
N GLY A 35 -21.94 -6.78 -24.39
CA GLY A 35 -22.05 -5.57 -25.19
C GLY A 35 -22.09 -4.27 -24.38
N VAL A 36 -22.44 -3.18 -25.07
CA VAL A 36 -22.56 -1.84 -24.49
C VAL A 36 -23.99 -1.34 -24.73
N GLY A 37 -24.76 -1.13 -23.66
CA GLY A 37 -26.12 -0.60 -23.75
C GLY A 37 -27.04 -1.05 -22.59
N PRO A 38 -28.23 -0.42 -22.46
CA PRO A 38 -29.15 -0.67 -21.34
C PRO A 38 -29.83 -2.04 -21.39
N ASN A 39 -29.87 -2.71 -22.56
CA ASN A 39 -30.54 -3.99 -22.76
C ASN A 39 -29.60 -5.21 -22.73
N VAL A 40 -28.33 -5.00 -22.37
CA VAL A 40 -27.31 -6.05 -22.38
C VAL A 40 -27.28 -6.77 -21.03
N ARG A 41 -27.21 -8.11 -21.03
CA ARG A 41 -27.16 -8.91 -19.79
C ARG A 41 -25.86 -8.69 -19.02
N VAL A 42 -24.72 -8.61 -19.72
CA VAL A 42 -23.39 -8.37 -19.14
C VAL A 42 -22.69 -7.24 -19.89
N SER A 43 -22.23 -6.22 -19.16
CA SER A 43 -21.53 -5.08 -19.77
C SER A 43 -20.08 -5.46 -20.13
N GLY A 44 -19.61 -4.99 -21.29
CA GLY A 44 -18.20 -5.11 -21.71
C GLY A 44 -17.93 -6.24 -22.71
N THR A 45 -16.64 -6.57 -22.88
CA THR A 45 -16.16 -7.64 -23.79
C THR A 45 -16.55 -9.02 -23.28
N CYS A 46 -16.87 -9.95 -24.19
CA CYS A 46 -17.13 -11.34 -23.83
C CYS A 46 -15.89 -12.00 -23.23
N VAL A 47 -16.06 -12.69 -22.11
CA VAL A 47 -14.95 -13.37 -21.41
C VAL A 47 -14.28 -14.45 -22.24
N LEU A 48 -14.98 -15.05 -23.22
CA LEU A 48 -14.39 -16.03 -24.15
C LEU A 48 -13.24 -15.45 -24.99
N ASP A 49 -13.20 -14.13 -25.15
CA ASP A 49 -12.19 -13.44 -25.93
C ASP A 49 -10.99 -13.01 -25.07
N VAL A 50 -10.93 -13.44 -23.80
CA VAL A 50 -9.83 -13.10 -22.88
C VAL A 50 -8.50 -13.72 -23.32
N ASP A 51 -7.45 -12.90 -23.34
CA ASP A 51 -6.09 -13.30 -23.57
C ASP A 51 -5.11 -12.44 -22.74
N ALA A 52 -3.82 -12.76 -22.81
CA ALA A 52 -2.79 -12.03 -22.07
C ALA A 52 -2.67 -10.54 -22.46
N ARG A 53 -3.14 -10.15 -23.65
CA ARG A 53 -3.02 -8.78 -24.19
C ARG A 53 -4.20 -7.91 -23.75
N ASN A 54 -5.39 -8.48 -23.61
CA ASN A 54 -6.61 -7.74 -23.28
C ASN A 54 -7.12 -7.98 -21.84
N ILE A 55 -6.49 -8.84 -21.04
CA ILE A 55 -6.90 -9.14 -19.65
C ILE A 55 -7.12 -7.89 -18.75
N LEU A 56 -6.51 -6.76 -19.09
CA LEU A 56 -6.65 -5.50 -18.33
C LEU A 56 -7.96 -4.75 -18.63
N THR A 57 -8.69 -5.09 -19.70
CA THR A 57 -9.92 -4.40 -20.11
C THR A 57 -11.19 -4.97 -19.47
N PHE A 58 -11.09 -6.11 -18.78
CA PHE A 58 -12.22 -6.77 -18.12
C PHE A 58 -12.46 -6.21 -16.72
N GLU A 59 -13.74 -6.00 -16.38
CA GLU A 59 -14.17 -5.74 -15.00
C GLU A 59 -13.89 -6.96 -14.12
N GLN A 60 -13.39 -6.75 -12.90
CA GLN A 60 -12.80 -7.80 -12.06
C GLN A 60 -12.80 -7.44 -10.58
N GLY A 61 -12.44 -8.41 -9.73
CA GLY A 61 -12.16 -8.18 -8.31
C GLY A 61 -13.30 -8.54 -7.37
N ARG A 62 -14.39 -9.09 -7.91
CA ARG A 62 -15.63 -9.45 -7.20
C ARG A 62 -16.12 -10.81 -7.69
N TRP A 63 -16.53 -11.67 -6.77
CA TRP A 63 -17.02 -13.02 -7.09
C TRP A 63 -18.33 -12.97 -7.89
N GLU A 64 -19.17 -11.99 -7.59
CA GLU A 64 -20.48 -11.76 -8.20
C GLU A 64 -20.40 -11.55 -9.72
N LEU A 65 -19.25 -11.08 -10.22
CA LEU A 65 -19.01 -10.93 -11.66
C LEU A 65 -18.98 -12.29 -12.36
N PHE A 66 -18.33 -13.28 -11.76
CA PHE A 66 -18.31 -14.64 -12.30
C PHE A 66 -19.70 -15.27 -12.22
N GLU A 67 -20.43 -15.10 -11.11
CA GLU A 67 -21.80 -15.61 -11.01
C GLU A 67 -22.72 -15.03 -12.09
N LYS A 68 -22.56 -13.73 -12.39
CA LYS A 68 -23.30 -13.06 -13.46
C LYS A 68 -22.97 -13.65 -14.83
N ASP A 69 -21.69 -13.91 -15.11
CA ASP A 69 -21.25 -14.53 -16.35
C ASP A 69 -21.80 -15.97 -16.49
N ALA A 70 -21.74 -16.76 -15.41
CA ALA A 70 -22.24 -18.13 -15.39
C ALA A 70 -23.76 -18.19 -15.63
N ARG A 71 -24.54 -17.33 -14.95
CA ARG A 71 -25.99 -17.21 -15.18
C ARG A 71 -26.31 -16.78 -16.62
N ALA A 72 -25.50 -15.91 -17.20
CA ALA A 72 -25.70 -15.45 -18.58
C ALA A 72 -25.44 -16.56 -19.61
N ALA A 73 -24.43 -17.41 -19.39
CA ALA A 73 -24.03 -18.45 -20.34
C ALA A 73 -24.85 -19.74 -20.24
N PHE A 74 -25.19 -20.16 -19.02
CA PHE A 74 -25.84 -21.45 -18.74
C PHE A 74 -27.31 -21.34 -18.31
N GLY A 75 -27.81 -20.11 -18.12
CA GLY A 75 -29.11 -19.87 -17.50
C GLY A 75 -29.00 -19.81 -15.97
N LYS A 76 -30.09 -19.38 -15.31
CA LYS A 76 -30.09 -19.07 -13.88
C LYS A 76 -29.72 -20.29 -13.02
N ASP A 77 -30.47 -21.38 -13.13
CA ASP A 77 -30.35 -22.52 -12.23
C ASP A 77 -29.01 -23.25 -12.39
N GLU A 78 -28.61 -23.51 -13.65
CA GLU A 78 -27.35 -24.19 -13.95
C GLU A 78 -26.14 -23.30 -13.69
N GLY A 79 -26.23 -22.01 -13.99
CA GLY A 79 -25.19 -21.04 -13.68
C GLY A 79 -24.96 -20.89 -12.16
N GLU A 80 -26.03 -20.91 -11.35
CA GLU A 80 -25.91 -20.93 -9.89
C GLU A 80 -25.31 -22.24 -9.36
N ARG A 81 -25.65 -23.38 -9.97
CA ARG A 81 -25.06 -24.67 -9.60
C ARG A 81 -23.57 -24.71 -9.92
N ILE A 82 -23.16 -24.24 -11.09
CA ILE A 82 -21.75 -24.10 -11.49
C ILE A 82 -21.03 -23.16 -10.53
N ALA A 83 -21.59 -21.99 -10.22
CA ALA A 83 -20.98 -21.05 -9.29
C ALA A 83 -20.76 -21.65 -7.89
N ARG A 84 -21.78 -22.30 -7.33
CA ARG A 84 -21.66 -23.01 -6.05
C ARG A 84 -20.57 -24.09 -6.07
N LEU A 85 -20.49 -24.86 -7.15
CA LEU A 85 -19.49 -25.92 -7.26
C LEU A 85 -18.07 -25.36 -7.39
N VAL A 86 -17.88 -24.35 -8.24
CA VAL A 86 -16.59 -23.67 -8.41
C VAL A 86 -16.13 -23.11 -7.07
N ASP A 87 -17.03 -22.49 -6.32
CA ASP A 87 -16.67 -21.93 -5.02
C ASP A 87 -16.40 -23.02 -3.97
N ALA A 88 -17.21 -24.07 -3.91
CA ALA A 88 -17.03 -25.18 -2.97
C ALA A 88 -15.68 -25.92 -3.20
N ARG A 89 -15.25 -26.04 -4.46
CA ARG A 89 -13.99 -26.71 -4.82
C ARG A 89 -12.77 -25.78 -4.70
N GLY A 90 -12.91 -24.53 -5.11
CA GLY A 90 -11.80 -23.59 -5.21
C GLY A 90 -11.64 -22.64 -4.02
N ALA A 91 -12.67 -22.49 -3.20
CA ALA A 91 -12.85 -21.41 -2.22
C ALA A 91 -12.52 -20.05 -2.84
N VAL A 92 -13.18 -19.75 -3.97
CA VAL A 92 -12.84 -18.61 -4.83
C VAL A 92 -13.34 -17.30 -4.23
N SER A 93 -14.53 -17.29 -3.63
CA SER A 93 -15.07 -16.19 -2.82
C SER A 93 -14.10 -15.79 -1.71
N ALA A 94 -13.68 -16.76 -0.90
CA ALA A 94 -12.67 -16.59 0.12
C ALA A 94 -11.33 -16.07 -0.45
N ALA A 95 -10.90 -16.54 -1.63
CA ALA A 95 -9.70 -16.03 -2.28
C ALA A 95 -9.81 -14.54 -2.66
N PHE A 96 -10.99 -14.07 -3.08
CA PHE A 96 -11.24 -12.64 -3.28
C PHE A 96 -11.20 -11.85 -1.96
N GLY A 97 -11.76 -12.40 -0.88
CA GLY A 97 -11.67 -11.84 0.47
C GLY A 97 -10.23 -11.68 0.96
N ILE A 98 -9.41 -12.71 0.76
CA ILE A 98 -7.96 -12.66 1.03
C ILE A 98 -7.29 -11.59 0.18
N ARG A 99 -7.56 -11.56 -1.14
CA ARG A 99 -6.99 -10.56 -2.04
C ARG A 99 -7.28 -9.13 -1.56
N ARG A 100 -8.52 -8.83 -1.17
CA ARG A 100 -8.93 -7.53 -0.62
C ARG A 100 -8.08 -7.18 0.61
N ASN A 101 -8.01 -8.09 1.58
CA ASN A 101 -7.26 -7.88 2.80
C ASN A 101 -5.74 -7.72 2.57
N VAL A 102 -5.12 -8.50 1.67
CA VAL A 102 -3.69 -8.36 1.33
C VAL A 102 -3.41 -7.03 0.64
N VAL A 103 -4.31 -6.59 -0.25
CA VAL A 103 -4.23 -5.28 -0.91
C VAL A 103 -4.30 -4.15 0.12
N ASN A 104 -5.09 -4.28 1.18
CA ASN A 104 -5.14 -3.27 2.23
C ASN A 104 -3.95 -3.39 3.19
N LEU A 105 -3.56 -4.60 3.59
CA LEU A 105 -2.38 -4.83 4.43
C LEU A 105 -1.11 -4.29 3.78
N LYS A 106 -0.90 -4.47 2.46
CA LYS A 106 0.26 -3.88 1.77
C LYS A 106 0.27 -2.36 1.97
N LYS A 107 -0.88 -1.68 1.98
CA LYS A 107 -1.00 -0.21 2.07
C LYS A 107 -0.75 0.24 3.52
N VAL A 108 -1.32 -0.45 4.51
CA VAL A 108 -1.01 -0.23 5.94
C VAL A 108 0.49 -0.37 6.23
N LEU A 109 1.12 -1.41 5.67
CA LEU A 109 2.56 -1.64 5.84
C LEU A 109 3.42 -0.58 5.13
N LEU A 110 2.91 0.07 4.07
CA LEU A 110 3.59 1.21 3.45
C LEU A 110 3.67 2.37 4.44
N GLN A 111 2.55 2.73 5.05
CA GLN A 111 2.48 3.82 6.05
C GLN A 111 3.39 3.51 7.25
N SER A 112 3.28 2.29 7.79
CA SER A 112 4.11 1.81 8.89
C SER A 112 5.61 1.87 8.55
N GLN A 113 5.97 1.56 7.30
CA GLN A 113 7.35 1.63 6.82
C GLN A 113 7.87 3.08 6.82
N TYR A 114 7.08 4.05 6.36
CA TYR A 114 7.51 5.45 6.34
C TYR A 114 7.66 6.04 7.75
N GLU A 115 6.75 5.73 8.66
CA GLU A 115 6.84 6.15 10.05
C GLU A 115 8.13 5.64 10.70
N ILE A 116 8.41 4.34 10.58
CA ILE A 116 9.58 3.74 11.22
C ILE A 116 10.90 4.13 10.55
N GLU A 117 10.93 4.32 9.23
CA GLU A 117 12.13 4.84 8.54
C GLU A 117 12.43 6.29 8.94
N GLY A 118 11.39 7.09 9.24
CA GLY A 118 11.55 8.41 9.83
C GLY A 118 12.23 8.37 11.21
N LEU A 119 11.82 7.45 12.08
CA LEU A 119 12.44 7.24 13.39
C LEU A 119 13.86 6.68 13.27
N GLU A 120 14.10 5.72 12.37
CA GLU A 120 15.43 5.16 12.12
C GLU A 120 16.42 6.24 11.67
N LEU A 121 15.99 7.14 10.78
CA LEU A 121 16.81 8.27 10.32
C LEU A 121 17.21 9.17 11.49
N ARG A 122 16.27 9.52 12.38
CA ARG A 122 16.53 10.36 13.55
C ARG A 122 17.47 9.67 14.55
N LEU A 123 17.26 8.39 14.83
CA LEU A 123 18.17 7.60 15.67
C LEU A 123 19.58 7.50 15.07
N ARG A 124 19.68 7.41 13.74
CA ARG A 124 20.96 7.42 13.03
C ARG A 124 21.66 8.78 13.07
N GLN A 125 20.90 9.88 13.04
CA GLN A 125 21.44 11.23 13.27
C GLN A 125 22.00 11.36 14.69
N LEU A 126 21.23 10.94 15.70
CA LEU A 126 21.66 10.93 17.09
C LEU A 126 22.90 10.07 17.31
N SER A 127 22.95 8.85 16.76
CA SER A 127 24.12 7.97 16.88
C SER A 127 25.34 8.52 16.16
N THR A 128 25.15 9.28 15.09
CA THR A 128 26.25 9.99 14.42
C THR A 128 26.76 11.15 15.27
N PHE A 129 25.85 11.94 15.85
CA PHE A 129 26.18 13.12 16.64
C PHE A 129 26.88 12.76 17.96
N TYR A 130 26.28 11.84 18.73
CA TYR A 130 26.77 11.46 20.05
C TYR A 130 27.88 10.40 20.02
N ARG A 131 28.46 10.10 18.86
CA ARG A 131 29.53 9.10 18.73
C ARG A 131 30.72 9.36 19.64
N GLY A 132 31.05 10.63 19.91
CA GLY A 132 32.15 11.04 20.78
C GLY A 132 31.97 10.62 22.25
N ASP A 133 30.74 10.40 22.70
CA ASP A 133 30.46 9.94 24.07
C ASP A 133 31.01 8.54 24.36
N PHE A 134 31.25 7.77 23.32
CA PHE A 134 31.77 6.40 23.37
C PHE A 134 33.24 6.33 22.93
N GLY A 135 34.03 7.28 23.41
CA GLY A 135 35.45 7.39 23.10
C GLY A 135 36.32 7.61 24.33
N LYS A 136 37.60 7.24 24.20
CA LYS A 136 38.63 7.47 25.23
C LYS A 136 38.72 8.95 25.63
N HIS A 137 38.55 9.87 24.68
CA HIS A 137 38.61 11.31 24.92
C HIS A 137 37.52 11.82 25.88
N ALA A 138 36.34 11.21 25.87
CA ALA A 138 35.25 11.54 26.80
C ALA A 138 35.33 10.71 28.11
N GLY A 139 36.35 9.86 28.26
CA GLY A 139 36.51 8.94 29.38
C GLY A 139 35.33 7.98 29.56
N TYR A 140 34.57 7.72 28.49
CA TYR A 140 33.31 6.94 28.52
C TYR A 140 32.25 7.46 29.50
N ARG A 141 32.35 8.69 30.00
CA ARG A 141 31.43 9.25 31.02
C ARG A 141 29.98 9.34 30.55
N ASN A 142 29.80 9.55 29.25
CA ASN A 142 28.50 9.65 28.60
C ASN A 142 28.15 8.37 27.82
N ALA A 143 28.87 7.26 28.04
CA ALA A 143 28.68 6.04 27.27
C ALA A 143 27.24 5.52 27.37
N SER A 144 26.57 5.69 28.53
CA SER A 144 25.17 5.29 28.72
C SER A 144 24.20 5.96 27.73
N ARG A 145 24.37 7.27 27.48
CA ARG A 145 23.59 8.02 26.49
C ARG A 145 23.76 7.44 25.10
N PHE A 146 25.01 7.27 24.67
CA PHE A 146 25.29 6.70 23.34
C PHE A 146 24.78 5.26 23.20
N ARG A 147 24.92 4.45 24.25
CA ARG A 147 24.45 3.07 24.30
C ARG A 147 22.93 2.98 24.14
N GLU A 148 22.18 3.78 24.88
CA GLU A 148 20.72 3.86 24.74
C GLU A 148 20.30 4.20 23.30
N ILE A 149 20.95 5.19 22.69
CA ILE A 149 20.70 5.61 21.30
C ILE A 149 21.02 4.49 20.30
N VAL A 150 22.18 3.85 20.42
CA VAL A 150 22.62 2.82 19.46
C VAL A 150 21.81 1.53 19.59
N THR A 151 21.43 1.13 20.81
CA THR A 151 20.55 -0.02 21.02
C THR A 151 19.15 0.25 20.44
N ALA A 152 18.59 1.44 20.70
CA ALA A 152 17.33 1.85 20.08
C ALA A 152 17.43 1.90 18.55
N HIS A 153 18.52 2.45 18.00
CA HIS A 153 18.78 2.48 16.56
C HIS A 153 18.84 1.07 15.96
N GLY A 154 19.59 0.16 16.58
CA GLY A 154 19.73 -1.22 16.15
C GLY A 154 18.40 -1.96 16.10
N ARG A 155 17.58 -1.82 17.15
CA ARG A 155 16.23 -2.40 17.24
C ARG A 155 15.26 -1.76 16.24
N CYS A 156 15.21 -0.44 16.16
CA CYS A 156 14.39 0.28 15.20
C CYS A 156 14.72 -0.14 13.76
N ARG A 157 16.01 -0.32 13.43
CA ARG A 157 16.44 -0.85 12.13
C ARG A 157 15.93 -2.27 11.87
N GLY A 158 15.98 -3.13 12.88
CA GLY A 158 15.43 -4.48 12.84
C GLY A 158 13.94 -4.49 12.49
N ALA A 159 13.15 -3.77 13.29
CA ALA A 159 11.72 -3.59 13.09
C ALA A 159 11.40 -2.99 11.70
N ALA A 160 12.17 -1.99 11.26
CA ALA A 160 11.98 -1.36 9.96
C ALA A 160 12.19 -2.35 8.80
N LYS A 161 13.15 -3.27 8.91
CA LYS A 161 13.38 -4.29 7.89
C LYS A 161 12.35 -5.41 7.91
N ALA A 162 11.83 -5.79 9.07
CA ALA A 162 10.68 -6.70 9.15
C ALA A 162 9.42 -6.10 8.50
N ILE A 163 9.09 -4.83 8.79
CA ILE A 163 7.96 -4.13 8.16
C ILE A 163 8.18 -3.98 6.66
N PHE A 164 9.41 -3.66 6.23
CA PHE A 164 9.79 -3.63 4.81
C PHE A 164 9.56 -4.98 4.12
N ASP A 165 9.96 -6.10 4.74
CA ASP A 165 9.70 -7.43 4.20
C ASP A 165 8.18 -7.64 4.05
N GLY A 166 7.39 -7.38 5.10
CA GLY A 166 5.93 -7.45 5.02
C GLY A 166 5.36 -6.63 3.84
N ARG A 167 5.75 -5.35 3.71
CA ARG A 167 5.31 -4.46 2.62
C ARG A 167 5.72 -4.97 1.24
N VAL A 168 6.99 -5.32 1.07
CA VAL A 168 7.54 -5.74 -0.21
C VAL A 168 6.86 -7.02 -0.67
N PHE A 169 6.74 -8.02 0.20
CA PHE A 169 6.22 -9.32 -0.18
C PHE A 169 4.72 -9.28 -0.42
N THR A 170 3.94 -8.59 0.42
CA THR A 170 2.52 -8.34 0.13
C THR A 170 2.32 -7.56 -1.18
N LYS A 171 3.19 -6.59 -1.50
CA LYS A 171 3.19 -5.92 -2.81
C LYS A 171 3.51 -6.89 -3.95
N GLN A 172 4.52 -7.74 -3.82
CA GLN A 172 4.86 -8.74 -4.84
C GLN A 172 3.71 -9.72 -5.07
N ILE A 173 3.04 -10.16 -4.00
CA ILE A 173 1.83 -10.98 -4.06
C ILE A 173 0.73 -10.26 -4.83
N CYS A 174 0.45 -8.98 -4.52
CA CYS A 174 -0.52 -8.20 -5.29
C CYS A 174 -0.12 -8.00 -6.77
N CYS A 175 1.17 -8.07 -7.07
CA CYS A 175 1.73 -7.94 -8.41
C CYS A 175 1.86 -9.28 -9.15
N VAL A 176 1.38 -10.41 -8.60
CA VAL A 176 1.34 -11.65 -9.38
C VAL A 176 0.57 -11.43 -10.68
N PRO A 177 1.03 -12.02 -11.79
CA PRO A 177 0.40 -11.85 -13.08
C PRO A 177 -1.08 -12.22 -13.07
N ARG A 178 -1.87 -11.55 -13.90
CA ARG A 178 -3.29 -11.88 -14.04
C ARG A 178 -3.51 -13.15 -14.86
N PHE A 179 -2.69 -13.33 -15.89
CA PHE A 179 -2.78 -14.47 -16.78
C PHE A 179 -1.95 -15.65 -16.22
N PRO A 180 -2.55 -16.83 -15.99
CA PRO A 180 -1.91 -17.93 -15.25
C PRO A 180 -0.55 -18.41 -15.80
N LYS A 181 -0.35 -18.35 -17.12
CA LYS A 181 0.88 -18.82 -17.80
C LYS A 181 2.10 -17.91 -17.65
N SER A 182 2.00 -16.86 -16.84
CA SER A 182 3.09 -15.90 -16.65
C SER A 182 4.05 -16.37 -15.54
N LEU A 183 5.28 -15.85 -15.52
CA LEU A 183 6.29 -16.25 -14.56
C LEU A 183 6.03 -15.69 -13.15
N ARG A 184 6.33 -16.50 -12.13
CA ARG A 184 6.30 -16.09 -10.71
C ARG A 184 7.32 -14.96 -10.46
N PRO A 185 6.99 -13.92 -9.67
CA PRO A 185 7.95 -12.88 -9.29
C PRO A 185 9.19 -13.45 -8.59
N ARG A 186 10.40 -13.02 -9.03
CA ARG A 186 11.69 -13.55 -8.53
C ARG A 186 11.84 -13.52 -7.01
N ARG A 187 11.33 -12.47 -6.35
CA ARG A 187 11.42 -12.33 -4.89
C ARG A 187 10.59 -13.40 -4.17
N LEU A 188 9.41 -13.74 -4.68
CA LEU A 188 8.56 -14.80 -4.11
C LEU A 188 9.21 -16.18 -4.33
N ALA A 189 9.71 -16.43 -5.55
CA ALA A 189 10.38 -17.68 -5.88
C ALA A 189 11.67 -17.95 -5.07
N SER A 190 12.27 -16.91 -4.48
CA SER A 190 13.55 -17.01 -3.75
C SER A 190 13.39 -16.98 -2.23
N MET A 191 12.16 -17.08 -1.70
CA MET A 191 11.94 -17.15 -0.25
C MET A 191 12.56 -18.45 0.33
N PRO A 192 13.07 -18.42 1.59
CA PRO A 192 13.13 -17.27 2.50
C PRO A 192 14.33 -16.33 2.24
N ARG A 193 15.28 -16.70 1.38
CA ARG A 193 16.55 -15.98 1.14
C ARG A 193 16.38 -14.55 0.63
N SER A 194 15.24 -14.23 0.04
CA SER A 194 14.90 -12.89 -0.42
C SER A 194 14.36 -11.96 0.69
N LEU A 195 14.06 -12.46 1.89
CA LEU A 195 13.68 -11.63 3.04
C LEU A 195 14.91 -11.03 3.71
N VAL A 196 14.89 -9.73 3.98
CA VAL A 196 16.01 -9.03 4.64
C VAL A 196 16.19 -9.56 6.07
N SER A 197 15.09 -9.85 6.76
CA SER A 197 15.09 -10.34 8.13
C SER A 197 15.72 -11.73 8.25
N TYR A 198 15.60 -12.58 7.23
CA TYR A 198 16.30 -13.86 7.16
C TYR A 198 17.83 -13.68 7.17
N GLY A 199 18.33 -12.67 6.44
CA GLY A 199 19.76 -12.33 6.45
C GLY A 199 20.29 -11.85 7.81
N PHE A 200 19.44 -11.33 8.71
CA PHE A 200 19.85 -11.05 10.09
C PHE A 200 20.07 -12.33 10.89
N VAL A 201 19.20 -13.32 10.70
CA VAL A 201 19.32 -14.63 11.35
C VAL A 201 20.58 -15.35 10.87
N GLU A 202 20.81 -15.44 9.55
CA GLU A 202 22.01 -16.07 8.99
C GLU A 202 23.29 -15.42 9.54
N LYS A 203 23.39 -14.10 9.47
CA LYS A 203 24.54 -13.36 9.97
C LYS A 203 24.78 -13.57 11.46
N ALA A 204 23.72 -13.77 12.24
CA ALA A 204 23.82 -14.02 13.68
C ALA A 204 24.32 -15.43 13.97
N LEU A 205 23.81 -16.43 13.23
CA LEU A 205 24.24 -17.82 13.34
C LEU A 205 25.70 -17.99 12.91
N GLU A 206 26.10 -17.41 11.77
CA GLU A 206 27.50 -17.38 11.31
C GLU A 206 28.44 -16.85 12.38
N ARG A 207 28.02 -15.79 13.08
CA ARG A 207 28.84 -15.14 14.11
C ARG A 207 28.85 -15.88 15.44
N SER A 208 27.83 -16.69 15.70
CA SER A 208 27.72 -17.59 16.85
C SER A 208 28.58 -18.85 16.67
N ALA A 209 28.71 -19.34 15.43
CA ALA A 209 29.38 -20.61 15.11
C ALA A 209 30.92 -20.53 15.03
N GLY A 210 31.52 -19.33 15.07
CA GLY A 210 32.94 -19.13 14.74
C GLY A 210 33.22 -19.28 13.24
N GLU A 211 34.45 -18.99 12.78
CA GLU A 211 34.84 -18.83 11.35
C GLU A 211 34.61 -20.04 10.41
N ASN A 212 33.92 -21.11 10.83
CA ASN A 212 33.72 -22.34 10.05
C ASN A 212 32.30 -22.53 9.51
N PHE A 213 31.54 -21.45 9.25
CA PHE A 213 30.26 -21.52 8.53
C PHE A 213 30.44 -21.25 7.03
N THR A 214 31.37 -21.97 6.39
CA THR A 214 31.60 -21.91 4.94
C THR A 214 31.37 -23.25 4.27
N ASP A 215 30.34 -23.98 4.68
CA ASP A 215 29.86 -25.11 3.88
C ASP A 215 28.33 -25.11 3.82
N LYS A 216 27.83 -25.17 2.57
CA LYS A 216 26.44 -25.19 2.10
C LYS A 216 25.78 -23.83 1.83
N ILE A 217 26.25 -23.16 0.78
CA ILE A 217 25.36 -22.36 -0.08
C ILE A 217 25.49 -22.88 -1.51
N GLU A 218 24.79 -23.96 -1.82
CA GLU A 218 24.50 -24.26 -3.22
C GLU A 218 23.59 -23.16 -3.77
N ARG A 219 24.18 -22.34 -4.66
CA ARG A 219 23.51 -21.26 -5.38
C ARG A 219 22.65 -21.84 -6.51
N GLY A 220 21.57 -22.52 -6.15
CA GLY A 220 20.45 -22.79 -7.05
C GLY A 220 19.35 -21.78 -6.81
N VAL A 221 19.26 -20.74 -7.65
CA VAL A 221 18.00 -20.02 -7.86
C VAL A 221 17.33 -20.74 -9.01
N THR A 222 16.23 -21.44 -8.74
CA THR A 222 15.40 -22.02 -9.81
C THR A 222 14.73 -20.87 -10.54
N ILE A 223 15.35 -20.39 -11.61
CA ILE A 223 14.78 -19.37 -12.48
C ILE A 223 13.70 -20.06 -13.32
N GLY A 224 12.46 -19.63 -13.18
CA GLY A 224 11.40 -19.98 -14.13
C GLY A 224 10.30 -20.93 -13.63
N THR A 225 10.02 -20.98 -12.33
CA THR A 225 8.78 -21.63 -11.87
C THR A 225 7.58 -20.86 -12.46
N PRO A 226 6.68 -21.52 -13.22
CA PRO A 226 5.43 -20.91 -13.64
C PRO A 226 4.65 -20.40 -12.42
N CYS A 227 3.79 -19.39 -12.59
CA CYS A 227 2.81 -19.13 -11.52
C CYS A 227 2.00 -20.41 -11.27
N LEU A 228 1.74 -20.71 -10.00
CA LEU A 228 1.12 -21.96 -9.56
C LEU A 228 -0.29 -22.09 -10.17
N THR A 229 -0.41 -22.86 -11.26
CA THR A 229 -1.69 -23.11 -11.95
C THR A 229 -2.32 -24.43 -11.56
N GLU A 230 -1.62 -25.32 -10.86
CA GLU A 230 -2.12 -26.68 -10.55
C GLU A 230 -3.48 -26.65 -9.82
N ASP A 231 -3.61 -25.83 -8.76
CA ASP A 231 -4.87 -25.67 -8.03
C ASP A 231 -6.00 -25.10 -8.92
N PHE A 232 -5.66 -24.27 -9.91
CA PHE A 232 -6.63 -23.66 -10.83
C PHE A 232 -7.03 -24.64 -11.95
N ASP A 233 -6.07 -25.35 -12.52
CA ASP A 233 -6.28 -26.35 -13.56
C ASP A 233 -7.06 -27.54 -12.98
N GLU A 234 -6.75 -27.96 -11.75
CA GLU A 234 -7.50 -28.97 -11.01
C GLU A 234 -8.94 -28.53 -10.73
N LEU A 235 -9.16 -27.27 -10.32
CA LEU A 235 -10.49 -26.71 -10.13
C LEU A 235 -11.34 -26.80 -11.41
N VAL A 236 -10.81 -26.32 -12.53
CA VAL A 236 -11.53 -26.34 -13.82
C VAL A 236 -11.82 -27.77 -14.25
N ARG A 237 -10.86 -28.68 -14.10
CA ARG A 237 -11.01 -30.11 -14.41
C ARG A 237 -12.08 -30.77 -13.53
N ALA A 238 -12.05 -30.55 -12.21
CA ALA A 238 -13.01 -31.12 -11.28
C ALA A 238 -14.44 -30.64 -11.55
N VAL A 239 -14.61 -29.34 -11.83
CA VAL A 239 -15.92 -28.76 -12.19
C VAL A 239 -16.45 -29.38 -13.47
N ARG A 240 -15.59 -29.53 -14.49
CA ARG A 240 -15.97 -30.19 -15.75
C ARG A 240 -16.43 -31.62 -15.54
N GLU A 241 -15.66 -32.42 -14.79
CA GLU A 241 -15.94 -33.83 -14.55
C GLU A 241 -17.24 -34.02 -13.77
N GLU A 242 -17.42 -33.29 -12.67
CA GLU A 242 -18.58 -33.42 -11.79
C GLU A 242 -19.88 -32.92 -12.42
N MET A 243 -19.80 -31.88 -13.26
CA MET A 243 -20.94 -31.35 -13.99
C MET A 243 -21.16 -32.03 -15.35
N SER A 244 -20.28 -32.95 -15.75
CA SER A 244 -20.28 -33.58 -17.09
C SER A 244 -20.34 -32.55 -18.23
N LEU A 245 -19.58 -31.46 -18.10
CA LEU A 245 -19.64 -30.35 -19.04
C LEU A 245 -18.87 -30.66 -20.34
N PRO A 246 -19.41 -30.24 -21.50
CA PRO A 246 -18.65 -30.21 -22.75
C PRO A 246 -17.39 -29.34 -22.64
N GLU A 247 -16.37 -29.65 -23.45
CA GLU A 247 -15.09 -28.91 -23.48
C GLU A 247 -15.28 -27.39 -23.63
N HIS A 248 -16.15 -26.97 -24.54
CA HIS A 248 -16.40 -25.55 -24.80
C HIS A 248 -17.03 -24.82 -23.59
N SER A 249 -17.80 -25.53 -22.77
CA SER A 249 -18.40 -25.00 -21.54
C SER A 249 -17.37 -24.88 -20.42
N ALA A 250 -16.47 -25.86 -20.29
CA ALA A 250 -15.34 -25.79 -19.36
C ALA A 250 -14.40 -24.63 -19.73
N ARG A 251 -14.10 -24.45 -21.02
CA ARG A 251 -13.32 -23.31 -21.53
C ARG A 251 -13.97 -21.97 -21.20
N PHE A 252 -15.30 -21.87 -21.28
CA PHE A 252 -16.00 -20.66 -20.84
C PHE A 252 -15.76 -20.37 -19.35
N ILE A 253 -15.88 -21.39 -18.49
CA ILE A 253 -15.66 -21.24 -17.04
C ILE A 253 -14.23 -20.78 -16.77
N GLU A 254 -13.24 -21.43 -17.40
CA GLU A 254 -11.83 -21.04 -17.31
C GLU A 254 -11.61 -19.58 -17.71
N SER A 255 -12.11 -19.20 -18.89
CA SER A 255 -12.02 -17.83 -19.41
C SER A 255 -12.69 -16.80 -18.50
N ALA A 256 -13.87 -17.11 -17.96
CA ALA A 256 -14.59 -16.24 -17.04
C ALA A 256 -13.81 -16.05 -15.72
N LEU A 257 -13.28 -17.14 -15.14
CA LEU A 257 -12.47 -17.08 -13.92
C LEU A 257 -11.18 -16.28 -14.12
N ILE A 258 -10.52 -16.42 -15.28
CA ILE A 258 -9.35 -15.62 -15.63
C ILE A 258 -9.74 -14.14 -15.78
N ALA A 259 -10.75 -13.85 -16.60
CA ALA A 259 -11.19 -12.48 -16.91
C ALA A 259 -11.62 -11.70 -15.66
N ARG A 260 -12.33 -12.35 -14.72
CA ARG A 260 -12.79 -11.71 -13.46
C ARG A 260 -11.74 -11.70 -12.35
N GLY A 261 -10.59 -12.33 -12.58
CA GLY A 261 -9.44 -12.30 -11.68
C GLY A 261 -9.48 -13.32 -10.55
N ALA A 262 -10.28 -14.38 -10.68
CA ALA A 262 -10.33 -15.50 -9.73
C ALA A 262 -9.02 -16.28 -9.72
N ALA A 263 -8.45 -16.58 -10.89
CA ALA A 263 -7.15 -17.23 -10.99
C ALA A 263 -6.06 -16.45 -10.22
N LYS A 264 -6.05 -15.12 -10.39
CA LYS A 264 -5.17 -14.23 -9.63
C LYS A 264 -5.43 -14.26 -8.13
N ALA A 265 -6.68 -14.25 -7.71
CA ALA A 265 -7.05 -14.30 -6.29
C ALA A 265 -6.56 -15.61 -5.63
N MET A 266 -6.73 -16.75 -6.31
CA MET A 266 -6.23 -18.05 -5.85
C MET A 266 -4.70 -18.09 -5.75
N MET A 267 -4.00 -17.56 -6.76
CA MET A 267 -2.54 -17.43 -6.70
C MET A 267 -2.10 -16.55 -5.52
N MET A 268 -2.77 -15.42 -5.29
CA MET A 268 -2.48 -14.55 -4.15
C MET A 268 -2.67 -15.27 -2.80
N ARG A 269 -3.73 -16.07 -2.65
CA ARG A 269 -3.93 -16.90 -1.45
C ARG A 269 -2.76 -17.86 -1.24
N ARG A 270 -2.34 -18.58 -2.28
CA ARG A 270 -1.25 -19.55 -2.18
C ARG A 270 0.07 -18.89 -1.79
N GLU A 271 0.42 -17.80 -2.46
CA GLU A 271 1.64 -17.04 -2.17
C GLU A 271 1.63 -16.42 -0.76
N LEU A 272 0.45 -16.05 -0.25
CA LEU A 272 0.30 -15.58 1.12
C LEU A 272 0.51 -16.69 2.15
N VAL A 273 0.05 -17.91 1.88
CA VAL A 273 0.30 -19.09 2.71
C VAL A 273 1.80 -19.41 2.75
N ASP A 274 2.47 -19.39 1.59
CA ASP A 274 3.93 -19.56 1.50
C ASP A 274 4.67 -18.48 2.32
N LEU A 275 4.25 -17.22 2.19
CA LEU A 275 4.82 -16.12 2.97
C LEU A 275 4.60 -16.33 4.48
N LEU A 276 3.42 -16.78 4.91
CA LEU A 276 3.13 -17.06 6.32
C LEU A 276 4.07 -18.12 6.88
N HIS A 277 4.30 -19.19 6.13
CA HIS A 277 5.22 -20.27 6.53
C HIS A 277 6.62 -19.71 6.80
N HIS A 278 7.17 -18.94 5.85
CA HIS A 278 8.50 -18.37 5.99
C HIS A 278 8.61 -17.31 7.09
N VAL A 279 7.65 -16.38 7.16
CA VAL A 279 7.62 -15.35 8.21
C VAL A 279 7.50 -16.00 9.60
N SER A 280 6.74 -17.08 9.73
CA SER A 280 6.61 -17.82 11.00
C SER A 280 7.94 -18.40 11.46
N ALA A 281 8.64 -19.11 10.56
CA ALA A 281 9.94 -19.69 10.86
C ALA A 281 10.97 -18.61 11.22
N ILE A 282 11.04 -17.52 10.44
CA ILE A 282 11.98 -16.42 10.68
C ILE A 282 11.66 -15.70 12.00
N ALA A 283 10.40 -15.50 12.35
CA ALA A 283 10.00 -14.88 13.62
C ALA A 283 10.50 -15.70 14.83
N GLU A 284 10.32 -17.02 14.77
CA GLU A 284 10.76 -17.95 15.81
C GLU A 284 12.29 -18.00 15.92
N ASP A 285 12.98 -18.09 14.78
CA ASP A 285 14.44 -18.07 14.71
C ASP A 285 15.01 -16.76 15.24
N THR A 286 14.45 -15.62 14.84
CA THR A 286 14.89 -14.29 15.29
C THR A 286 14.80 -14.18 16.82
N ALA A 287 13.67 -14.58 17.40
CA ALA A 287 13.47 -14.54 18.85
C ALA A 287 14.35 -15.54 19.61
N ARG A 288 14.56 -16.74 19.05
CA ARG A 288 15.43 -17.77 19.64
C ARG A 288 16.90 -17.33 19.62
N VAL A 289 17.42 -16.96 18.45
CA VAL A 289 18.83 -16.58 18.26
C VAL A 289 19.17 -15.33 19.07
N ALA A 290 18.28 -14.32 19.12
CA ALA A 290 18.49 -13.15 19.97
C ALA A 290 18.65 -13.54 21.46
N ARG A 291 17.79 -14.42 21.99
CA ARG A 291 17.86 -14.89 23.38
C ARG A 291 19.12 -15.71 23.66
N THR A 292 19.51 -16.58 22.74
CA THR A 292 20.75 -17.37 22.85
C THR A 292 21.96 -16.45 22.92
N LEU A 293 22.09 -15.51 21.99
CA LEU A 293 23.24 -14.59 21.95
C LEU A 293 23.30 -13.65 23.17
N ARG A 294 22.16 -13.25 23.73
CA ARG A 294 22.12 -12.48 25.00
C ARG A 294 22.55 -13.31 26.21
N THR A 295 22.37 -14.62 26.16
CA THR A 295 22.77 -15.54 27.23
C THR A 295 24.26 -15.87 27.14
N GLU A 296 24.77 -16.05 25.92
CA GLU A 296 26.16 -16.47 25.66
C GLU A 296 27.18 -15.32 25.67
N HIS A 297 26.74 -14.08 25.45
CA HIS A 297 27.64 -12.92 25.33
C HIS A 297 27.26 -11.78 26.26
N LYS A 298 28.28 -11.19 26.92
CA LYS A 298 28.12 -9.97 27.71
C LYS A 298 27.61 -8.82 26.83
N SER A 299 26.66 -8.04 27.35
CA SER A 299 26.31 -6.76 26.75
C SER A 299 27.42 -5.73 26.98
N PRO A 300 27.55 -4.70 26.11
CA PRO A 300 28.49 -3.62 26.36
C PRO A 300 28.24 -2.93 27.71
N ASP A 301 26.99 -2.84 28.17
CA ASP A 301 26.64 -2.24 29.46
C ASP A 301 27.15 -3.08 30.65
N GLN A 302 27.16 -4.41 30.52
CA GLN A 302 27.80 -5.31 31.51
C GLN A 302 29.32 -5.17 31.50
N VAL A 303 29.95 -4.99 30.34
CA VAL A 303 31.40 -4.75 30.24
C VAL A 303 31.77 -3.37 30.81
N LEU A 304 30.96 -2.34 30.54
CA LEU A 304 31.15 -0.98 31.05
C LEU A 304 31.08 -0.93 32.58
N SER A 305 30.10 -1.62 33.17
CA SER A 305 29.89 -1.65 34.62
C SER A 305 30.87 -2.55 35.38
N GLY A 306 31.20 -3.72 34.80
CA GLY A 306 32.11 -4.69 35.40
C GLY A 306 33.57 -4.45 35.03
N ASP A 307 33.93 -4.74 33.78
CA ASP A 307 35.32 -4.82 33.31
C ASP A 307 35.98 -3.43 33.20
N LEU A 308 35.19 -2.37 32.96
CA LEU A 308 35.63 -0.97 32.91
C LEU A 308 35.37 -0.20 34.21
N GLY A 309 34.69 -0.80 35.19
CA GLY A 309 34.50 -0.21 36.52
C GLY A 309 33.80 1.16 36.55
N LEU A 310 33.04 1.54 35.51
CA LEU A 310 32.41 2.87 35.38
C LEU A 310 31.34 3.17 36.44
N SER A 311 31.02 2.20 37.31
CA SER A 311 30.21 2.42 38.52
C SER A 311 30.95 3.22 39.60
N ARG A 312 32.28 3.39 39.50
CA ARG A 312 33.14 4.08 40.48
C ARG A 312 34.01 5.13 39.78
N LEU A 313 33.50 6.36 39.64
CA LEU A 313 34.20 7.43 38.91
C LEU A 313 35.49 7.88 39.62
N SER A 314 36.62 7.82 38.91
CA SER A 314 37.79 8.66 39.12
C SER A 314 38.10 9.44 37.82
N VAL A 315 38.65 10.64 37.96
CA VAL A 315 38.86 11.60 36.85
C VAL A 315 39.95 11.12 35.87
N ASN A 316 40.76 10.12 36.23
CA ASN A 316 41.88 9.59 35.47
C ASN A 316 41.77 8.06 35.28
N PHE A 317 40.81 7.62 34.45
CA PHE A 317 40.63 6.20 34.13
C PHE A 317 41.28 5.87 32.77
N ASP A 318 42.32 5.02 32.78
CA ASP A 318 42.90 4.43 31.57
C ASP A 318 42.53 2.94 31.48
N PRO A 319 41.59 2.55 30.60
CA PRO A 319 41.12 1.18 30.52
C PRO A 319 42.21 0.23 30.01
N SER A 320 42.27 -0.98 30.58
CA SER A 320 43.19 -2.01 30.09
C SER A 320 42.85 -2.42 28.65
N ARG A 321 43.85 -2.95 27.94
CA ARG A 321 43.67 -3.44 26.57
C ARG A 321 42.63 -4.56 26.52
N GLU A 322 42.62 -5.44 27.50
CA GLU A 322 41.69 -6.57 27.62
C GLU A 322 40.25 -6.09 27.79
N ALA A 323 40.04 -5.04 28.59
CA ALA A 323 38.72 -4.44 28.79
C ALA A 323 38.21 -3.75 27.51
N LEU A 324 39.09 -3.07 26.77
CA LEU A 324 38.76 -2.47 25.47
C LEU A 324 38.43 -3.53 24.41
N GLU A 325 39.18 -4.64 24.37
CA GLU A 325 38.90 -5.76 23.49
C GLU A 325 37.58 -6.45 23.84
N ALA A 326 37.27 -6.63 25.13
CA ALA A 326 35.99 -7.13 25.61
C ALA A 326 34.83 -6.21 25.19
N LEU A 327 34.99 -4.89 25.36
CA LEU A 327 33.99 -3.90 24.95
C LEU A 327 33.76 -3.91 23.43
N SER A 328 34.84 -4.05 22.65
CA SER A 328 34.77 -4.16 21.19
C SER A 328 34.02 -5.41 20.75
N ARG A 329 34.31 -6.57 21.36
CA ARG A 329 33.57 -7.83 21.10
C ARG A 329 32.10 -7.69 21.46
N ALA A 330 31.79 -7.19 22.66
CA ALA A 330 30.43 -6.96 23.11
C ALA A 330 29.67 -6.00 22.18
N SER A 331 30.31 -4.91 21.73
CA SER A 331 29.69 -3.94 20.82
C SER A 331 29.41 -4.52 19.44
N LYS A 332 30.33 -5.36 18.92
CA LYS A 332 30.13 -6.07 17.65
C LYS A 332 28.98 -7.07 17.72
N MET A 333 28.83 -7.75 18.86
CA MET A 333 27.73 -8.69 19.09
C MET A 333 26.39 -7.95 19.27
N ASP A 334 26.38 -6.87 20.05
CA ASP A 334 25.19 -6.05 20.27
C ASP A 334 24.63 -5.44 18.95
N ALA A 335 25.52 -5.10 18.00
CA ALA A 335 25.15 -4.65 16.66
C ALA A 335 24.48 -5.73 15.78
N VAL A 336 24.63 -7.01 16.14
CA VAL A 336 23.96 -8.16 15.50
C VAL A 336 22.67 -8.51 16.23
N VAL A 337 22.70 -8.52 17.56
CA VAL A 337 21.54 -8.90 18.39
C VAL A 337 20.44 -7.85 18.36
N SER A 338 20.78 -6.55 18.43
CA SER A 338 19.77 -5.49 18.50
C SER A 338 18.79 -5.49 17.31
N PRO A 339 19.23 -5.67 16.05
CA PRO A 339 18.30 -5.87 14.93
C PRO A 339 17.38 -7.07 15.08
N LEU A 340 17.84 -8.20 15.62
CA LEU A 340 16.97 -9.35 15.86
C LEU A 340 15.90 -9.03 16.90
N GLU A 341 16.29 -8.41 18.02
CA GLU A 341 15.36 -7.99 19.07
C GLU A 341 14.29 -7.02 18.57
N GLY A 342 14.62 -6.16 17.61
CA GLY A 342 13.66 -5.26 16.97
C GLY A 342 12.80 -5.95 15.90
N ALA A 343 13.36 -6.86 15.12
CA ALA A 343 12.64 -7.57 14.06
C ALA A 343 11.62 -8.57 14.62
N ALA A 344 11.95 -9.26 15.72
CA ALA A 344 11.11 -10.30 16.33
C ALA A 344 9.65 -9.87 16.59
N PRO A 345 9.35 -8.76 17.30
CA PRO A 345 7.97 -8.34 17.54
C PRO A 345 7.23 -7.96 16.24
N ALA A 346 7.89 -7.30 15.30
CA ALA A 346 7.28 -6.92 14.02
C ALA A 346 6.96 -8.15 13.14
N LEU A 347 7.84 -9.15 13.12
CA LEU A 347 7.60 -10.42 12.41
C LEU A 347 6.49 -11.24 13.07
N ALA A 348 6.43 -11.28 14.40
CA ALA A 348 5.35 -11.93 15.13
C ALA A 348 3.98 -11.28 14.83
N GLU A 349 3.96 -9.96 14.71
CA GLU A 349 2.77 -9.20 14.31
C GLU A 349 2.35 -9.54 12.86
N LEU A 350 3.31 -9.54 11.93
CA LEU A 350 3.06 -9.94 10.54
C LEU A 350 2.53 -11.38 10.45
N LYS A 351 3.14 -12.33 11.18
CA LYS A 351 2.67 -13.73 11.29
C LYS A 351 1.20 -13.78 11.72
N THR A 352 0.85 -13.09 12.80
CA THR A 352 -0.50 -13.08 13.37
C THR A 352 -1.53 -12.58 12.36
N TRP A 353 -1.28 -11.44 11.71
CA TRP A 353 -2.26 -10.84 10.81
C TRP A 353 -2.34 -11.53 9.46
N ILE A 354 -1.23 -12.05 8.93
CA ILE A 354 -1.28 -12.87 7.72
C ILE A 354 -2.09 -14.15 7.98
N ALA A 355 -1.91 -14.80 9.13
CA ALA A 355 -2.70 -15.96 9.52
C ALA A 355 -4.19 -15.63 9.65
N LYS A 356 -4.55 -14.50 10.28
CA LYS A 356 -5.94 -14.03 10.35
C LYS A 356 -6.55 -13.79 8.98
N ILE A 357 -5.83 -13.15 8.06
CA ILE A 357 -6.33 -12.94 6.68
C ILE A 357 -6.66 -14.27 6.00
N ILE A 358 -5.82 -15.29 6.18
CA ILE A 358 -6.04 -16.62 5.58
C ILE A 358 -7.23 -17.34 6.23
N ASN A 359 -7.36 -17.25 7.55
CA ASN A 359 -8.37 -17.99 8.32
C ASN A 359 -9.75 -17.31 8.33
N GLU A 360 -9.80 -15.99 8.17
CA GLU A 360 -11.02 -15.17 8.24
C GLU A 360 -11.21 -14.34 6.95
N PRO A 361 -11.27 -14.99 5.77
CA PRO A 361 -11.24 -14.30 4.48
C PRO A 361 -12.45 -13.39 4.24
N GLU A 362 -13.60 -13.72 4.84
CA GLU A 362 -14.85 -12.98 4.69
C GLU A 362 -14.84 -11.62 5.42
N ILE A 363 -14.05 -11.52 6.50
CA ILE A 363 -13.97 -10.31 7.32
C ILE A 363 -13.01 -9.32 6.65
N THR A 364 -13.45 -8.08 6.47
CA THR A 364 -12.56 -6.98 6.09
C THR A 364 -11.77 -6.55 7.31
N LEU A 365 -10.53 -7.04 7.44
CA LEU A 365 -9.63 -6.71 8.54
C LEU A 365 -8.97 -5.35 8.34
N PHE A 366 -8.48 -5.09 7.13
CA PHE A 366 -7.76 -3.85 6.81
C PHE A 366 -8.52 -3.05 5.76
N ALA A 367 -8.50 -1.72 5.90
CA ALA A 367 -8.87 -0.79 4.84
C ALA A 367 -7.89 0.37 4.84
N ALA A 368 -7.18 0.59 3.75
CA ALA A 368 -6.16 1.63 3.67
C ALA A 368 -6.06 2.14 2.25
N GLY A 369 -5.56 3.36 2.12
CA GLY A 369 -5.45 4.01 0.84
C GLY A 369 -4.12 3.86 0.10
N ASP A 370 -4.10 4.18 -1.19
CA ASP A 370 -2.96 3.85 -2.09
C ASP A 370 -1.72 4.75 -1.86
N ASP A 371 -1.88 5.92 -1.23
CA ASP A 371 -0.79 6.81 -0.81
C ASP A 371 -0.28 6.49 0.63
N GLU A 372 0.99 6.77 0.90
CA GLU A 372 1.68 6.60 2.20
C GLU A 372 1.14 7.49 3.33
N HIS A 373 0.17 8.30 2.99
CA HIS A 373 -0.35 9.38 3.78
C HIS A 373 -1.85 9.30 4.00
N THR A 374 -2.45 8.20 3.57
CA THR A 374 -3.88 7.93 3.63
C THR A 374 -4.28 7.43 5.00
N SER A 375 -5.56 7.51 5.35
CA SER A 375 -6.00 6.86 6.59
C SER A 375 -6.01 5.35 6.39
N ALA A 376 -5.41 4.64 7.33
CA ALA A 376 -5.52 3.21 7.46
C ALA A 376 -6.45 2.88 8.64
N PHE A 377 -7.50 2.13 8.35
CA PHE A 377 -8.29 1.42 9.33
C PHE A 377 -7.64 0.05 9.54
N VAL A 378 -7.19 -0.17 10.77
CA VAL A 378 -6.58 -1.43 11.21
C VAL A 378 -7.44 -2.05 12.31
N PRO A 379 -7.45 -3.39 12.44
CA PRO A 379 -8.20 -4.05 13.50
C PRO A 379 -7.74 -3.64 14.89
N GLU A 380 -8.64 -3.79 15.87
CA GLU A 380 -8.27 -3.75 17.27
C GLU A 380 -7.20 -4.82 17.57
N GLY A 381 -6.15 -4.41 18.29
CA GLY A 381 -4.99 -5.26 18.59
C GLY A 381 -3.87 -5.24 17.55
N PHE A 382 -4.00 -4.50 16.44
CA PHE A 382 -2.88 -4.32 15.50
C PHE A 382 -1.76 -3.48 16.12
N ALA A 383 -0.69 -4.13 16.57
CA ALA A 383 0.33 -3.58 17.45
C ALA A 383 1.54 -2.95 16.75
N LEU A 384 1.63 -2.96 15.40
CA LEU A 384 2.77 -2.34 14.70
C LEU A 384 2.97 -0.88 15.09
N ARG A 385 1.89 -0.12 15.27
CA ARG A 385 1.97 1.28 15.72
C ARG A 385 2.65 1.40 17.08
N SER A 386 2.30 0.53 18.03
CA SER A 386 2.93 0.50 19.37
C SER A 386 4.40 0.08 19.30
N ILE A 387 4.73 -0.88 18.42
CA ILE A 387 6.11 -1.31 18.16
C ILE A 387 6.95 -0.14 17.61
N ILE A 388 6.40 0.64 16.68
CA ILE A 388 7.05 1.84 16.11
C ILE A 388 7.20 2.92 17.19
N ALA A 389 6.13 3.20 17.94
CA ALA A 389 6.09 4.24 18.96
C ALA A 389 7.09 3.99 20.11
N ALA A 390 7.46 2.73 20.38
CA ALA A 390 8.45 2.37 21.39
C ALA A 390 9.83 3.04 21.20
N TYR A 391 10.15 3.50 19.99
CA TYR A 391 11.42 4.16 19.68
C TYR A 391 11.37 5.70 19.79
N ALA A 392 10.18 6.30 19.78
CA ALA A 392 10.01 7.76 19.85
C ALA A 392 10.59 8.39 21.13
N PRO A 393 10.44 7.80 22.35
CA PRO A 393 10.94 8.41 23.58
C PRO A 393 12.45 8.68 23.57
N VAL A 394 13.25 7.78 22.98
CA VAL A 394 14.72 7.96 22.87
C VAL A 394 15.05 9.12 21.94
N VAL A 395 14.31 9.25 20.83
CA VAL A 395 14.46 10.37 19.90
C VAL A 395 14.11 11.68 20.60
N GLU A 396 12.97 11.74 21.26
CA GLU A 396 12.48 12.95 21.95
C GLU A 396 13.44 13.41 23.05
N LYS A 397 13.96 12.45 23.83
CA LYS A 397 14.89 12.70 24.95
C LYS A 397 16.18 13.40 24.51
N TYR A 398 16.73 13.04 23.35
CA TYR A 398 18.08 13.49 22.95
C TYR A 398 18.10 14.49 21.78
N SER A 399 17.02 14.58 21.00
CA SER A 399 17.00 15.41 19.79
C SER A 399 17.11 16.91 20.07
N ARG A 400 16.49 17.41 21.14
CA ARG A 400 16.52 18.85 21.46
C ARG A 400 17.93 19.35 21.76
N ALA A 401 18.67 18.66 22.62
CA ALA A 401 20.05 19.02 22.94
C ALA A 401 20.97 18.98 21.71
N MET A 402 20.83 17.94 20.87
CA MET A 402 21.55 17.86 19.59
C MET A 402 21.24 19.06 18.69
N LEU A 403 19.97 19.43 18.55
CA LEU A 403 19.55 20.53 17.68
C LEU A 403 20.03 21.89 18.19
N ASP A 404 20.03 22.11 19.51
CA ASP A 404 20.57 23.31 20.15
C ASP A 404 22.08 23.46 19.92
N GLU A 405 22.84 22.36 19.99
CA GLU A 405 24.28 22.35 19.70
C GLU A 405 24.56 22.58 18.21
N LEU A 406 23.80 21.94 17.32
CA LEU A 406 23.90 22.17 15.87
C LEU A 406 23.58 23.62 15.49
N ALA A 407 22.61 24.25 16.15
CA ALA A 407 22.25 25.65 15.92
C ALA A 407 23.37 26.63 16.31
N LYS A 408 24.18 26.27 17.32
CA LYS A 408 25.38 27.02 17.74
C LYS A 408 26.58 26.83 16.80
N GLY A 409 26.43 26.02 15.75
CA GLY A 409 27.48 25.76 14.77
C GLY A 409 28.42 24.61 15.14
N VAL A 410 28.08 23.80 16.15
CA VAL A 410 28.80 22.55 16.43
C VAL A 410 28.38 21.52 15.39
N HIS A 411 29.08 21.44 14.27
CA HIS A 411 28.79 20.42 13.28
C HIS A 411 29.42 19.08 13.68
N ALA A 412 28.81 17.97 13.26
CA ALA A 412 29.33 16.63 13.55
C ALA A 412 30.78 16.41 13.02
N SER A 413 31.23 17.22 12.05
CA SER A 413 32.63 17.28 11.61
C SER A 413 33.58 17.88 12.67
N ASP A 414 33.08 18.81 13.47
CA ASP A 414 33.85 19.51 14.51
C ASP A 414 33.85 18.71 15.82
N ALA A 415 32.72 18.06 16.14
CA ALA A 415 32.62 17.12 17.27
C ALA A 415 33.48 15.85 17.10
N ALA A 416 33.84 15.51 15.85
CA ALA A 416 34.72 14.38 15.52
C ALA A 416 36.19 14.76 15.30
N GLY A 417 36.61 16.00 15.59
CA GLY A 417 38.03 16.40 15.49
C GLY A 417 38.50 16.85 14.10
N GLY A 418 37.65 17.52 13.33
CA GLY A 418 38.06 18.52 12.32
C GLY A 418 38.76 18.03 11.05
N THR A 419 38.90 16.73 10.78
CA THR A 419 39.71 16.22 9.64
C THR A 419 38.99 15.30 8.66
N HIS A 420 37.68 15.07 8.82
CA HIS A 420 36.96 14.08 8.01
C HIS A 420 36.23 14.70 6.80
N LYS A 421 36.58 14.27 5.59
CA LYS A 421 35.86 14.59 4.34
C LYS A 421 34.69 13.62 4.12
N HIS A 422 33.53 14.12 3.73
CA HIS A 422 32.36 13.29 3.40
C HIS A 422 32.49 12.65 2.00
N ILE A 423 32.57 11.31 1.94
CA ILE A 423 32.68 10.55 0.67
C ILE A 423 31.39 10.65 -0.17
N SER A 424 30.22 10.71 0.47
CA SER A 424 28.91 10.68 -0.21
C SER A 424 28.46 12.01 -0.81
N GLY A 425 29.34 13.03 -0.80
CA GLY A 425 29.02 14.41 -1.13
C GLY A 425 28.22 15.15 -0.06
N THR A 426 28.03 16.44 -0.27
CA THR A 426 27.29 17.34 0.63
C THR A 426 26.12 18.01 -0.11
N ILE A 427 25.15 18.51 0.65
CA ILE A 427 23.96 19.21 0.14
C ILE A 427 23.88 20.58 0.82
N CYS A 428 23.63 21.63 0.03
CA CYS A 428 23.39 22.98 0.53
C CYS A 428 21.94 23.14 1.02
N CYS A 429 21.77 23.73 2.20
CA CYS A 429 20.47 24.10 2.73
C CYS A 429 19.98 25.41 2.11
N LYS A 430 18.76 25.45 1.57
CA LYS A 430 18.17 26.67 0.97
C LYS A 430 17.80 27.75 1.99
N THR A 431 17.74 27.42 3.29
CA THR A 431 17.33 28.36 4.34
C THR A 431 18.51 29.05 5.01
N CYS A 432 19.58 28.32 5.33
CA CYS A 432 20.77 28.88 5.98
C CYS A 432 22.00 28.90 5.09
N GLU A 433 21.91 28.40 3.85
CA GLU A 433 22.97 28.38 2.82
C GLU A 433 24.23 27.59 3.21
N ARG A 434 24.19 26.91 4.36
CA ARG A 434 25.27 26.02 4.81
C ARG A 434 25.19 24.67 4.13
N THR A 435 26.34 24.03 4.04
CA THR A 435 26.53 22.74 3.36
C THR A 435 26.70 21.63 4.38
N PHE A 436 25.92 20.55 4.23
CA PHE A 436 25.87 19.45 5.19
C PHE A 436 25.99 18.09 4.52
N ALA A 437 26.36 17.05 5.25
CA ALA A 437 26.20 15.68 4.78
C ALA A 437 24.73 15.33 4.55
N LYS A 438 24.46 14.41 3.62
CA LYS A 438 23.10 14.03 3.19
C LYS A 438 22.17 13.62 4.35
N ILE A 439 22.72 13.05 5.42
CA ILE A 439 21.94 12.62 6.59
C ILE A 439 21.28 13.80 7.34
N TRP A 440 21.80 15.01 7.20
CA TRP A 440 21.33 16.20 7.91
C TRP A 440 20.37 17.08 7.10
N VAL A 441 20.09 16.70 5.84
CA VAL A 441 19.30 17.52 4.92
C VAL A 441 18.18 16.71 4.31
N ARG A 442 16.95 17.21 4.43
CA ARG A 442 15.76 16.66 3.77
C ARG A 442 15.18 17.72 2.85
N GLN A 443 14.96 17.37 1.58
CA GLN A 443 14.38 18.27 0.57
C GLN A 443 15.07 19.66 0.49
N HIS A 444 16.39 19.70 0.62
CA HIS A 444 17.22 20.93 0.65
C HIS A 444 17.02 21.83 1.89
N THR A 445 16.40 21.35 2.95
CA THR A 445 16.34 22.02 4.26
C THR A 445 17.13 21.20 5.28
N CYS A 446 18.04 21.83 6.03
CA CYS A 446 18.78 21.12 7.09
C CYS A 446 17.89 20.88 8.31
N VAL A 447 18.21 19.86 9.11
CA VAL A 447 17.40 19.45 10.26
C VAL A 447 17.11 20.59 11.24
N SER A 448 18.07 21.49 11.47
CA SER A 448 17.89 22.66 12.36
C SER A 448 16.93 23.70 11.77
N CYS A 449 17.00 23.98 10.47
CA CYS A 449 16.07 24.91 9.81
C CYS A 449 14.67 24.31 9.68
N GLU A 450 14.59 22.99 9.46
CA GLU A 450 13.35 22.24 9.48
C GLU A 450 12.67 22.33 10.84
N GLU A 451 13.38 22.00 11.93
CA GLU A 451 12.81 22.06 13.28
C GLU A 451 12.38 23.48 13.66
N ARG A 452 13.23 24.49 13.40
CA ARG A 452 12.88 25.89 13.65
C ARG A 452 11.61 26.32 12.93
N SER A 453 11.42 25.85 11.69
CA SER A 453 10.19 26.13 10.94
C SER A 453 8.99 25.46 11.60
N ARG A 454 9.13 24.21 12.05
CA ARG A 454 8.07 23.47 12.76
C ARG A 454 7.70 24.13 14.10
N GLU A 455 8.67 24.62 14.86
CA GLU A 455 8.43 25.35 16.12
C GLU A 455 7.68 26.66 15.89
N LEU A 456 7.98 27.36 14.79
CA LEU A 456 7.28 28.58 14.40
C LEU A 456 5.90 28.33 13.76
N GLY A 457 5.46 27.07 13.67
CA GLY A 457 4.20 26.71 13.01
C GLY A 457 4.21 26.93 11.50
N ARG A 458 5.37 26.78 10.84
CA ARG A 458 5.57 27.06 9.42
C ARG A 458 6.00 25.82 8.65
N CYS A 459 5.68 25.80 7.35
CA CYS A 459 6.11 24.75 6.43
C CYS A 459 7.64 24.74 6.28
N PRO A 460 8.34 23.61 6.56
CA PRO A 460 9.79 23.53 6.41
C PRO A 460 10.26 23.35 4.95
N ILE A 461 9.34 23.06 4.03
CA ILE A 461 9.65 22.76 2.62
C ILE A 461 9.56 24.02 1.76
N LYS A 462 8.51 24.82 1.93
CA LYS A 462 8.22 26.00 1.11
C LYS A 462 7.96 27.19 2.03
N SER A 463 8.81 28.21 1.97
CA SER A 463 8.68 29.45 2.73
C SER A 463 7.39 30.22 2.42
N GLU A 464 6.91 30.15 1.18
CA GLU A 464 5.68 30.80 0.70
C GLU A 464 4.40 30.02 1.02
N CYS A 465 4.49 28.92 1.78
CA CYS A 465 3.31 28.14 2.14
C CYS A 465 2.45 28.91 3.15
N ASP A 466 1.12 28.91 2.96
CA ASP A 466 0.20 29.54 3.89
C ASP A 466 0.34 28.90 5.29
N PRO A 467 0.56 29.69 6.36
CA PRO A 467 0.68 29.17 7.72
C PRO A 467 -0.52 28.33 8.17
N ARG A 468 -1.72 28.60 7.64
CA ARG A 468 -2.93 27.83 7.96
C ARG A 468 -2.87 26.37 7.53
N PHE A 469 -1.97 26.03 6.60
CA PHE A 469 -1.77 24.64 6.18
C PHE A 469 -0.89 23.85 7.15
N PHE A 470 -0.24 24.52 8.10
CA PHE A 470 0.55 23.84 9.11
C PHE A 470 -0.36 23.27 10.20
N CYS A 471 -0.29 21.96 10.37
CA CYS A 471 -0.99 21.26 11.44
C CYS A 471 -0.10 21.22 12.69
N SER A 472 -0.54 21.84 13.79
CA SER A 472 0.15 21.81 15.07
C SER A 472 0.20 20.40 15.69
N HIS A 473 -0.87 19.62 15.54
CA HIS A 473 -0.95 18.25 16.08
C HIS A 473 0.07 17.30 15.42
N ALA A 474 0.18 17.38 14.09
CA ALA A 474 1.13 16.56 13.33
C ALA A 474 2.51 17.22 13.17
N ARG A 475 2.66 18.47 13.65
CA ARG A 475 3.84 19.34 13.46
C ARG A 475 4.32 19.36 11.99
N ALA A 476 3.40 19.35 11.04
CA ALA A 476 3.68 19.18 9.62
C ALA A 476 2.72 19.98 8.72
N CYS A 477 3.17 20.32 7.52
CA CYS A 477 2.35 21.00 6.51
C CYS A 477 1.46 20.02 5.73
N LEU A 478 0.14 20.13 5.88
CA LEU A 478 -0.87 19.30 5.20
C LEU A 478 -0.77 19.38 3.67
N ARG A 479 -0.29 20.52 3.15
CA ARG A 479 -0.12 20.75 1.70
C ARG A 479 1.15 20.10 1.14
N CYS A 480 2.30 20.32 1.80
CA CYS A 480 3.62 20.01 1.24
C CYS A 480 4.19 18.68 1.73
N GLU A 481 3.91 18.32 2.98
CA GLU A 481 4.39 17.08 3.60
C GLU A 481 3.39 15.95 3.49
N ARG A 482 2.28 16.22 2.78
CA ARG A 482 1.24 15.27 2.46
C ARG A 482 0.68 14.58 3.71
N VAL A 483 0.51 15.22 4.85
CA VAL A 483 0.12 14.53 6.10
C VAL A 483 -1.41 14.46 6.28
N SER A 484 -1.91 13.35 6.84
CA SER A 484 -3.28 13.23 7.41
C SER A 484 -3.27 13.59 8.90
N CYS A 485 -4.36 14.15 9.41
CA CYS A 485 -4.49 14.48 10.83
C CYS A 485 -5.92 14.31 11.34
N GLU A 486 -6.10 13.37 12.27
CA GLU A 486 -7.36 13.05 12.93
C GLU A 486 -7.93 14.26 13.71
N HIS A 487 -7.10 14.93 14.52
CA HIS A 487 -7.52 16.13 15.27
C HIS A 487 -7.94 17.29 14.36
N CYS A 488 -7.27 17.45 13.22
CA CYS A 488 -7.67 18.45 12.24
C CYS A 488 -8.83 17.98 11.36
N GLY A 489 -9.25 16.72 11.46
CA GLY A 489 -10.30 16.07 10.67
C GLY A 489 -10.03 16.07 9.17
N VAL A 490 -8.76 16.07 8.76
CA VAL A 490 -8.35 16.07 7.35
C VAL A 490 -7.61 14.78 7.07
N VAL A 491 -8.19 13.97 6.20
CA VAL A 491 -7.60 12.75 5.65
C VAL A 491 -7.05 13.11 4.28
N ARG A 492 -5.91 12.56 3.88
CA ARG A 492 -5.45 12.60 2.49
C ARG A 492 -5.82 11.28 1.82
N GLY A 493 -6.17 11.31 0.54
CA GLY A 493 -6.55 10.09 -0.18
C GLY A 493 -6.70 10.28 -1.68
N ASP A 494 -6.57 9.20 -2.43
CA ASP A 494 -6.97 9.13 -3.82
C ASP A 494 -8.42 8.62 -3.98
N ALA A 495 -8.80 8.24 -5.19
CA ALA A 495 -10.15 7.85 -5.51
C ALA A 495 -10.57 6.52 -4.87
N GLU A 496 -9.67 5.54 -4.79
CA GLU A 496 -9.97 4.25 -4.15
C GLU A 496 -10.21 4.47 -2.64
N ASP A 497 -9.47 5.41 -2.05
CA ASP A 497 -9.56 5.75 -0.63
C ASP A 497 -10.87 6.43 -0.31
N VAL A 498 -11.32 7.34 -1.19
CA VAL A 498 -12.62 8.00 -1.09
C VAL A 498 -13.73 6.96 -1.19
N VAL A 499 -13.68 6.06 -2.17
CA VAL A 499 -14.69 5.00 -2.33
C VAL A 499 -14.70 4.09 -1.10
N SER A 500 -13.54 3.65 -0.63
CA SER A 500 -13.40 2.80 0.56
C SER A 500 -13.93 3.49 1.81
N LEU A 501 -13.60 4.78 2.00
CA LEU A 501 -14.09 5.56 3.13
C LEU A 501 -15.61 5.68 3.10
N VAL A 502 -16.18 6.02 1.93
CA VAL A 502 -17.62 6.15 1.73
C VAL A 502 -18.34 4.84 2.02
N GLU A 503 -17.81 3.71 1.57
CA GLU A 503 -18.38 2.38 1.84
C GLU A 503 -18.25 2.00 3.32
N ASN A 504 -17.10 2.26 3.96
CA ASN A 504 -16.84 1.88 5.35
C ASN A 504 -17.69 2.63 6.38
N ILE A 505 -17.90 3.94 6.17
CA ILE A 505 -18.71 4.76 7.09
C ILE A 505 -20.19 4.80 6.69
N ASP A 506 -20.56 4.08 5.62
CA ASP A 506 -21.83 4.19 4.91
C ASP A 506 -22.26 5.65 4.73
N ALA A 507 -21.43 6.41 4.01
CA ALA A 507 -21.59 7.86 3.95
C ALA A 507 -22.95 8.25 3.36
N GLN A 508 -23.72 9.02 4.12
CA GLN A 508 -25.03 9.52 3.74
C GLN A 508 -24.95 10.54 2.61
N TYR A 509 -23.88 11.32 2.52
CA TYR A 509 -23.66 12.28 1.43
C TYR A 509 -22.19 12.29 1.02
N VAL A 510 -21.96 12.50 -0.28
CA VAL A 510 -20.62 12.66 -0.83
C VAL A 510 -20.57 13.92 -1.67
N PHE A 511 -19.67 14.83 -1.31
CA PHE A 511 -19.41 16.09 -2.00
C PHE A 511 -18.04 16.01 -2.65
N LEU A 512 -17.97 16.14 -3.97
CA LEU A 512 -16.74 16.02 -4.74
C LEU A 512 -16.43 17.33 -5.45
N ASP A 513 -15.19 17.82 -5.37
CA ASP A 513 -14.73 18.80 -6.35
C ASP A 513 -14.60 18.17 -7.75
N PHE A 514 -14.59 19.01 -8.78
CA PHE A 514 -14.46 18.59 -10.16
C PHE A 514 -13.03 18.66 -10.70
N ASP A 515 -12.41 19.84 -10.67
CA ASP A 515 -11.11 20.07 -11.30
C ASP A 515 -10.02 19.41 -10.47
N ARG A 516 -9.11 18.66 -11.09
CA ARG A 516 -8.04 17.85 -10.45
C ARG A 516 -8.49 16.79 -9.44
N THR A 517 -9.77 16.72 -9.13
CA THR A 517 -10.41 15.67 -8.34
C THR A 517 -11.01 14.62 -9.28
N ILE A 518 -12.21 14.87 -9.83
CA ILE A 518 -12.82 13.96 -10.82
C ILE A 518 -12.10 14.05 -12.17
N CYS A 519 -11.89 15.26 -12.70
CA CYS A 519 -11.34 15.49 -14.04
C CYS A 519 -9.92 16.07 -13.96
N ALA A 520 -9.03 15.69 -14.88
CA ALA A 520 -7.65 16.21 -14.92
C ALA A 520 -7.53 17.68 -15.37
N THR A 521 -8.65 18.41 -15.50
CA THR A 521 -8.69 19.82 -15.85
C THR A 521 -7.90 20.67 -14.85
N LYS A 522 -7.26 21.74 -15.34
CA LYS A 522 -6.76 22.80 -14.46
C LYS A 522 -7.96 23.56 -13.86
N ALA A 523 -7.81 24.09 -12.65
CA ALA A 523 -8.85 24.84 -11.97
C ALA A 523 -9.54 25.88 -12.88
N GLY A 524 -10.87 25.77 -13.02
CA GLY A 524 -11.72 26.66 -13.82
C GLY A 524 -11.75 26.38 -15.33
N SER A 525 -10.99 25.40 -15.83
CA SER A 525 -11.01 25.03 -17.26
C SER A 525 -12.25 24.21 -17.61
N SER A 526 -12.84 24.46 -18.78
CA SER A 526 -13.93 23.60 -19.28
C SER A 526 -13.39 22.20 -19.63
N PRO A 527 -14.09 21.10 -19.25
CA PRO A 527 -13.73 19.75 -19.68
C PRO A 527 -14.03 19.51 -21.17
N LEU A 528 -14.85 20.37 -21.79
CA LEU A 528 -15.25 20.29 -23.20
C LEU A 528 -14.88 21.56 -23.98
N PRO A 529 -14.70 21.47 -25.31
CA PRO A 529 -14.49 22.66 -26.15
C PRO A 529 -15.73 23.57 -26.16
N LYS A 530 -15.55 24.86 -26.44
CA LYS A 530 -16.64 25.86 -26.40
C LYS A 530 -17.83 25.52 -27.31
N ASN A 531 -17.59 24.82 -28.42
CA ASN A 531 -18.57 24.42 -29.41
C ASN A 531 -19.15 23.01 -29.18
N PHE A 532 -19.04 22.45 -27.97
CA PHE A 532 -19.45 21.06 -27.71
C PHE A 532 -20.91 20.76 -28.06
N ARG A 533 -21.80 21.77 -28.00
CA ARG A 533 -23.21 21.66 -28.40
C ARG A 533 -23.43 21.40 -29.90
N ALA A 534 -22.45 21.73 -30.73
CA ALA A 534 -22.50 21.53 -32.17
C ALA A 534 -21.78 20.25 -32.61
N LEU A 535 -21.24 19.48 -31.67
CA LEU A 535 -20.59 18.20 -31.98
C LEU A 535 -21.64 17.11 -32.17
N ASP A 536 -21.37 16.23 -33.13
CA ASP A 536 -22.08 14.96 -33.25
C ASP A 536 -21.73 14.03 -32.06
N PRO A 537 -22.48 12.93 -31.84
CA PRO A 537 -22.22 12.03 -30.72
C PRO A 537 -20.79 11.47 -30.69
N GLU A 538 -20.21 11.18 -31.85
CA GLU A 538 -18.83 10.67 -31.95
C GLU A 538 -17.78 11.75 -31.65
N GLY A 539 -17.98 12.97 -32.15
CA GLY A 539 -17.15 14.13 -31.84
C GLY A 539 -17.22 14.52 -30.37
N LEU A 540 -18.38 14.40 -29.73
CA LEU A 540 -18.55 14.62 -28.30
C LEU A 540 -17.81 13.56 -27.47
N ALA A 541 -17.86 12.29 -27.88
CA ALA A 541 -17.09 11.22 -27.25
C ALA A 541 -15.58 11.49 -27.33
N ARG A 542 -15.06 11.83 -28.52
CA ARG A 542 -13.65 12.22 -28.70
C ARG A 542 -13.27 13.46 -27.87
N ALA A 543 -14.17 14.43 -27.75
CA ALA A 543 -13.93 15.62 -26.93
C ALA A 543 -13.80 15.27 -25.44
N CYS A 544 -14.55 14.28 -24.96
CA CYS A 544 -14.47 13.78 -23.58
C CYS A 544 -13.15 13.05 -23.28
N GLU A 545 -12.50 12.45 -24.28
CA GLU A 545 -11.20 11.77 -24.11
C GLU A 545 -10.03 12.74 -23.87
N ARG A 546 -10.21 14.04 -24.15
CA ARG A 546 -9.17 15.07 -24.00
C ARG A 546 -8.65 15.17 -22.57
N TYR A 547 -9.52 14.97 -21.59
CA TYR A 547 -9.15 15.00 -20.19
C TYR A 547 -9.58 13.70 -19.53
N ALA A 548 -8.63 13.03 -18.88
CA ALA A 548 -8.93 11.81 -18.14
C ALA A 548 -9.85 12.11 -16.96
N SER A 549 -10.90 11.31 -16.81
CA SER A 549 -11.71 11.21 -15.58
C SER A 549 -11.11 10.15 -14.65
N ASP A 550 -11.41 10.27 -13.36
CA ASP A 550 -11.12 9.22 -12.39
C ASP A 550 -12.26 8.18 -12.39
N ALA A 551 -11.94 6.93 -12.74
CA ALA A 551 -12.95 5.90 -12.97
C ALA A 551 -13.69 5.50 -11.68
N ASP A 552 -13.00 5.52 -10.54
CA ASP A 552 -13.57 5.10 -9.26
C ASP A 552 -14.53 6.17 -8.71
N LEU A 553 -14.16 7.45 -8.81
CA LEU A 553 -15.06 8.56 -8.46
C LEU A 553 -16.27 8.67 -9.41
N VAL A 554 -16.08 8.42 -10.71
CA VAL A 554 -17.20 8.32 -11.66
C VAL A 554 -18.09 7.12 -11.34
N GLY A 555 -17.51 5.99 -10.96
CA GLY A 555 -18.24 4.82 -10.46
C GLY A 555 -19.11 5.16 -9.26
N LEU A 556 -18.59 5.94 -8.31
CA LEU A 556 -19.32 6.41 -7.15
C LEU A 556 -20.50 7.32 -7.52
N LEU A 557 -20.32 8.24 -8.48
CA LEU A 557 -21.39 9.08 -9.01
C LEU A 557 -22.49 8.29 -9.74
N ARG A 558 -22.15 7.13 -10.31
CA ARG A 558 -23.11 6.25 -11.00
C ARG A 558 -23.91 5.38 -10.04
N SER A 559 -23.30 4.97 -8.92
CA SER A 559 -23.91 4.05 -7.96
C SER A 559 -24.76 4.73 -6.89
N ARG A 560 -24.53 6.02 -6.63
CA ARG A 560 -25.13 6.76 -5.50
C ARG A 560 -25.84 8.03 -5.95
N SER A 561 -27.11 8.18 -5.59
CA SER A 561 -27.95 9.35 -5.91
C SER A 561 -27.69 10.56 -4.99
N ASN A 562 -27.00 10.34 -3.87
CA ASN A 562 -26.60 11.29 -2.84
C ASN A 562 -25.17 11.83 -3.02
N CYS A 563 -24.61 11.71 -4.22
CA CYS A 563 -23.35 12.32 -4.60
C CYS A 563 -23.56 13.65 -5.33
N PHE A 564 -22.86 14.69 -4.89
CA PHE A 564 -22.92 16.05 -5.41
C PHE A 564 -21.54 16.51 -5.86
N ILE A 565 -21.50 17.26 -6.95
CA ILE A 565 -20.27 17.92 -7.43
C ILE A 565 -20.31 19.37 -6.98
N VAL A 566 -19.36 19.79 -6.15
CA VAL A 566 -19.27 21.14 -5.60
C VAL A 566 -18.02 21.81 -6.15
N THR A 567 -18.19 22.68 -7.15
CA THR A 567 -17.07 23.24 -7.92
C THR A 567 -17.14 24.77 -8.01
N ARG A 568 -15.98 25.42 -8.16
CA ARG A 568 -15.89 26.84 -8.54
C ARG A 568 -15.96 27.07 -10.06
N ASN A 569 -15.91 25.99 -10.85
CA ASN A 569 -15.86 26.05 -12.29
C ASN A 569 -17.18 26.61 -12.86
N SER A 570 -17.09 27.64 -13.70
CA SER A 570 -18.27 28.30 -14.29
C SER A 570 -18.91 27.50 -15.43
N ASN A 571 -18.24 26.47 -15.95
CA ASN A 571 -18.69 25.69 -17.10
C ASN A 571 -19.61 24.52 -16.69
N VAL A 572 -20.62 24.81 -15.85
CA VAL A 572 -21.51 23.79 -15.25
C VAL A 572 -22.13 22.87 -16.29
N GLU A 573 -22.69 23.43 -17.35
CA GLU A 573 -23.33 22.65 -18.42
C GLU A 573 -22.35 21.71 -19.16
N ALA A 574 -21.11 22.17 -19.36
CA ALA A 574 -20.07 21.34 -19.97
C ALA A 574 -19.65 20.19 -19.04
N ILE A 575 -19.61 20.44 -17.72
CA ILE A 575 -19.33 19.42 -16.70
C ILE A 575 -20.44 18.37 -16.68
N GLU A 576 -21.71 18.79 -16.65
CA GLU A 576 -22.83 17.86 -16.70
C GLU A 576 -22.83 17.02 -17.98
N CYS A 577 -22.59 17.65 -19.14
CA CYS A 577 -22.50 16.95 -20.41
C CYS A 577 -21.35 15.92 -20.41
N TYR A 578 -20.18 16.30 -19.90
CA TYR A 578 -19.02 15.43 -19.77
C TYR A 578 -19.34 14.21 -18.89
N LEU A 579 -20.02 14.40 -17.76
CA LEU A 579 -20.37 13.32 -16.84
C LEU A 579 -21.45 12.38 -17.39
N ARG A 580 -22.44 12.91 -18.11
CA ARG A 580 -23.44 12.09 -18.82
C ARG A 580 -22.78 11.17 -19.84
N GLN A 581 -21.79 11.67 -20.57
CA GLN A 581 -21.03 10.85 -21.52
C GLN A 581 -20.22 9.73 -20.83
N HIS A 582 -19.84 9.93 -19.58
CA HIS A 582 -19.20 8.92 -18.73
C HIS A 582 -20.20 8.02 -17.97
N GLY A 583 -21.49 8.10 -18.30
CA GLY A 583 -22.52 7.21 -17.78
C GLY A 583 -23.21 7.65 -16.50
N VAL A 584 -22.99 8.89 -16.03
CA VAL A 584 -23.74 9.47 -14.90
C VAL A 584 -25.09 10.00 -15.40
N SER A 585 -26.19 9.35 -15.04
CA SER A 585 -27.52 9.63 -15.58
C SER A 585 -28.06 11.03 -15.23
N ALA A 586 -27.88 11.47 -13.98
CA ALA A 586 -28.34 12.75 -13.48
C ALA A 586 -27.26 13.45 -12.64
N PRO A 587 -26.26 14.10 -13.27
CA PRO A 587 -25.19 14.79 -12.56
C PRO A 587 -25.75 15.93 -11.70
N LYS A 588 -25.49 15.91 -10.39
CA LYS A 588 -25.87 16.98 -9.46
C LYS A 588 -24.71 17.96 -9.28
N VAL A 589 -24.61 18.95 -10.15
CA VAL A 589 -23.51 19.93 -10.14
C VAL A 589 -23.95 21.24 -9.48
N ALA A 590 -23.30 21.60 -8.39
CA ALA A 590 -23.51 22.86 -7.67
C ALA A 590 -22.27 23.74 -7.80
N ARG A 591 -22.48 24.98 -8.26
CA ARG A 591 -21.41 25.96 -8.43
C ARG A 591 -21.32 26.88 -7.21
N ALA A 592 -20.13 27.00 -6.64
CA ALA A 592 -19.78 28.08 -5.72
C ALA A 592 -19.47 29.36 -6.52
N VAL A 593 -20.29 30.39 -6.37
CA VAL A 593 -20.09 31.67 -7.09
C VAL A 593 -18.98 32.51 -6.43
N LYS A 594 -18.61 33.62 -7.08
CA LYS A 594 -17.56 34.50 -6.54
C LYS A 594 -18.01 35.08 -5.20
N GLY A 595 -17.19 34.94 -4.17
CA GLY A 595 -17.49 35.38 -2.81
C GLY A 595 -18.15 34.31 -1.94
N GLU A 596 -18.71 33.27 -2.56
CA GLU A 596 -19.32 32.12 -1.88
C GLU A 596 -18.28 31.01 -1.64
N SER A 597 -18.40 30.31 -0.52
CA SER A 597 -17.59 29.14 -0.21
C SER A 597 -18.24 27.84 -0.64
N LYS A 598 -17.43 26.79 -0.82
CA LYS A 598 -17.97 25.44 -1.03
C LYS A 598 -18.76 24.94 0.18
N GLY A 599 -18.38 25.34 1.40
CA GLY A 599 -19.12 25.05 2.62
C GLY A 599 -20.53 25.63 2.59
N GLU A 600 -20.69 26.90 2.21
CA GLU A 600 -22.02 27.54 2.07
C GLU A 600 -22.89 26.83 1.03
N VAL A 601 -22.30 26.39 -0.10
CA VAL A 601 -23.00 25.58 -1.10
C VAL A 601 -23.44 24.24 -0.52
N ILE A 602 -22.56 23.55 0.21
CA ILE A 602 -22.86 22.26 0.84
C ILE A 602 -24.01 22.42 1.85
N SER A 603 -23.95 23.44 2.72
CA SER A 603 -25.05 23.74 3.66
C SER A 603 -26.37 23.96 2.93
N ARG A 604 -26.39 24.79 1.88
CA ARG A 604 -27.60 25.03 1.10
C ARG A 604 -28.15 23.77 0.43
N LEU A 605 -27.28 22.88 -0.06
CA LEU A 605 -27.70 21.61 -0.65
C LEU A 605 -28.38 20.73 0.40
N LEU A 606 -27.83 20.66 1.61
CA LEU A 606 -28.41 19.92 2.72
C LEU A 606 -29.76 20.51 3.17
N ASP A 607 -29.87 21.84 3.23
CA ASP A 607 -31.12 22.54 3.57
C ASP A 607 -32.21 22.28 2.53
N SER A 608 -31.85 22.30 1.23
CA SER A 608 -32.79 22.08 0.12
C SER A 608 -33.37 20.67 0.06
N GLU A 609 -32.69 19.70 0.67
CA GLU A 609 -33.18 18.32 0.83
C GLU A 609 -34.10 18.17 2.07
N GLY A 610 -34.42 19.28 2.76
CA GLY A 610 -35.44 19.36 3.82
C GLY A 610 -35.00 18.80 5.17
N ARG A 611 -33.71 18.90 5.53
CA ARG A 611 -33.15 18.19 6.70
C ARG A 611 -32.49 19.13 7.71
N GLU A 612 -33.22 19.41 8.79
CA GLU A 612 -32.78 20.27 9.90
C GLU A 612 -32.14 19.49 11.07
N ILE A 613 -31.74 18.22 10.88
CA ILE A 613 -31.35 17.34 12.00
C ILE A 613 -30.06 16.60 11.64
N ALA A 614 -28.98 16.94 12.36
CA ALA A 614 -27.67 16.29 12.44
C ALA A 614 -27.24 15.49 11.20
N LEU A 615 -26.32 16.05 10.41
CA LEU A 615 -25.60 15.35 9.33
C LEU A 615 -25.22 13.93 9.77
N GLY A 616 -25.69 12.92 9.05
CA GLY A 616 -25.08 11.59 9.11
C GLY A 616 -23.63 11.64 8.60
N PRO A 617 -22.87 10.54 8.74
CA PRO A 617 -21.50 10.47 8.22
C PRO A 617 -21.46 10.91 6.76
N SER A 618 -20.67 11.94 6.45
CA SER A 618 -20.61 12.52 5.10
C SER A 618 -19.17 12.77 4.70
N VAL A 619 -18.88 12.80 3.40
CA VAL A 619 -17.52 12.97 2.88
C VAL A 619 -17.47 14.18 1.97
N PHE A 620 -16.52 15.09 2.21
CA PHE A 620 -16.17 16.17 1.30
C PHE A 620 -14.74 15.99 0.78
N VAL A 621 -14.58 15.96 -0.55
CA VAL A 621 -13.33 15.67 -1.25
C VAL A 621 -12.92 16.85 -2.11
N ASP A 622 -11.69 17.33 -1.92
CA ASP A 622 -11.14 18.47 -2.67
C ASP A 622 -9.61 18.34 -2.81
N ASP A 623 -9.03 18.74 -3.94
CA ASP A 623 -7.57 18.75 -4.13
C ASP A 623 -6.89 19.96 -3.44
N ASP A 624 -7.69 20.96 -3.08
CA ASP A 624 -7.23 22.17 -2.42
C ASP A 624 -7.50 22.14 -0.92
N VAL A 625 -6.43 21.98 -0.15
CA VAL A 625 -6.46 22.05 1.33
C VAL A 625 -7.09 23.33 1.86
N ARG A 626 -7.09 24.43 1.09
CA ARG A 626 -7.77 25.68 1.49
C ARG A 626 -9.25 25.48 1.68
N GLU A 627 -9.91 24.76 0.78
CA GLU A 627 -11.35 24.53 0.84
C GLU A 627 -11.71 23.63 2.04
N LEU A 628 -10.88 22.62 2.32
CA LEU A 628 -11.10 21.69 3.44
C LEU A 628 -10.85 22.30 4.82
N LEU A 629 -10.04 23.36 4.90
CA LEU A 629 -9.70 24.02 6.16
C LEU A 629 -10.53 25.26 6.46
N ARG A 630 -11.48 25.63 5.60
CA ARG A 630 -12.40 26.74 5.87
C ARG A 630 -13.26 26.47 7.09
N GLU A 631 -13.60 27.51 7.85
CA GLU A 631 -14.39 27.39 9.08
C GLU A 631 -15.79 26.84 8.83
N ASP A 632 -16.41 27.25 7.73
CA ASP A 632 -17.73 26.78 7.29
C ASP A 632 -17.77 25.26 7.03
N VAL A 633 -16.74 24.67 6.44
CA VAL A 633 -16.61 23.21 6.28
C VAL A 633 -16.20 22.54 7.60
N ARG A 634 -15.27 23.13 8.34
CA ARG A 634 -14.78 22.59 9.63
C ARG A 634 -15.86 22.51 10.70
N GLY A 635 -16.82 23.44 10.67
CA GLY A 635 -17.94 23.48 11.60
C GLY A 635 -19.02 22.43 11.32
N MET A 636 -18.97 21.74 10.18
CA MET A 636 -19.95 20.70 9.84
C MET A 636 -19.68 19.43 10.64
N ALA A 637 -20.56 19.12 11.59
CA ALA A 637 -20.51 17.87 12.34
C ALA A 637 -20.60 16.66 11.38
N ASN A 638 -19.85 15.60 11.68
CA ASN A 638 -19.80 14.35 10.90
C ASN A 638 -19.33 14.48 9.43
N MET A 639 -18.70 15.61 9.07
CA MET A 639 -18.07 15.78 7.76
C MET A 639 -16.62 15.29 7.77
N HIS A 640 -16.38 14.15 7.13
CA HIS A 640 -15.05 13.65 6.83
C HIS A 640 -14.47 14.41 5.64
N ARG A 641 -13.32 15.05 5.82
CA ARG A 641 -12.68 15.87 4.78
C ARG A 641 -11.50 15.14 4.18
N VAL A 642 -11.50 14.97 2.86
CA VAL A 642 -10.47 14.27 2.11
C VAL A 642 -9.72 15.24 1.20
N LEU A 643 -8.44 15.46 1.48
CA LEU A 643 -7.48 16.11 0.61
C LEU A 643 -7.11 15.16 -0.51
N PHE A 644 -7.72 15.38 -1.67
CA PHE A 644 -7.58 14.51 -2.81
C PHE A 644 -6.19 14.58 -3.42
N THR A 645 -5.62 13.42 -3.72
CA THR A 645 -4.37 13.29 -4.46
C THR A 645 -4.58 12.38 -5.64
N ARG A 646 -4.51 12.96 -6.84
CA ARG A 646 -4.53 12.16 -8.06
C ARG A 646 -3.21 11.40 -8.21
N GLU A 647 -3.27 10.08 -8.28
CA GLU A 647 -2.09 9.29 -8.63
C GLU A 647 -1.53 9.76 -9.98
N SER A 648 -0.31 10.28 -9.98
CA SER A 648 0.46 10.40 -11.21
C SER A 648 0.91 8.99 -11.59
N LYS A 649 0.09 8.25 -12.34
CA LYS A 649 0.47 6.91 -12.87
C LYS A 649 1.74 6.94 -13.74
N HIS A 650 2.29 8.12 -14.05
CA HIS A 650 3.64 8.29 -14.61
C HIS A 650 4.39 9.45 -13.93
N ALA A 651 5.11 9.18 -12.84
CA ALA A 651 6.19 10.06 -12.37
C ALA A 651 7.22 9.31 -11.52
N ARG A 652 8.01 8.45 -12.18
CA ARG A 652 9.46 8.23 -11.97
C ARG A 652 9.87 7.01 -12.79
N ALA A 653 10.60 7.29 -13.87
CA ALA A 653 11.56 6.36 -14.45
C ALA A 653 12.71 6.11 -13.46
#